data_AF-A0A6V7WE10-F1
#
_entry.id   AF-A0A6V7WE10-F1
#
_cell.length_a   1.000
_cell.length_b   1.000
_cell.length_c   1.000
_cell.angle_alpha   90.00
_cell.angle_beta   90.00
_cell.angle_gamma   90.00
#
_symmetry.space_group_name_H-M   'P 1'
#
loop_
_entity.id
_entity.type
_entity.pdbx_description
1 polymer ?
#
loop_
_entity_poly.entity_id
_entity_poly.type
_entity_poly.pdbx_seq_one_letter_code
_entity_poly.pdbx_strand_id
1 'polypeptide(L)'
;MSLTVSKKRGFDDSFQSDDRRLAKRSLIMPEVAGKITCIELVNFMCHSSLTLNFDVNKYNCSYIIGPNGSGKSALFAALNIGLGGAGRSNERGKRINDYIKENENYSLIRIHISNEGPNSIPDYGDIIIVERRITHKISTVTIKTRLNEGKEEIVGKRRELDLILQQFNIDLENPLSWLSQDRARQFLQSMKPQRLYELYKKSSEMDGAEDLFRNIDTLFDELTRVVKSMDKEKTAKEAKYQQMKARFDAVNQLSNKKEAIQRLYWYQLWAPVRDGKNEIEELGRKLKVNEDKKNEQVAKKDELIKQIGDINKQQKNFEEQLGAASSKFREHNEKLNELKRKARELNFDHHDLVDKVKRKQWNIDLYERQLLKANKELKDLVGSSAHDPETEKNKLKEKLTQIAAQMEAAELEQASYTNELGSIKVEYENLKKEFKENTDQHSLLERRRTRIIEEKTLFEQSKADKLAIFGKDVPRLLELIDTNINSFKKRPIGPIGNYIKLKDKKWANPIEFCLKNMIGTFLCDSSEDRKALDEICKTLQIRKPNVITTEFADQKYDLFGREPPNEFTTILRVLDVENPTVLNYILDKVRAESVLLFEKDDVARNAMYPKPPKNASKAITLACSEVNPQRGSRPYQFFRDHSNFQARVLDNHFMASNLNDFNEQLEQSTEQLRQQSEKVEKSKRSFQTLEFKLNNLRQKKTQTEARLNGLNERKYEIEEELSKLEDEGLSEDKITNLRSSIRESEDERNALQVKLTELEQSLAEKTEKMNEAESKIEASTKRADHLKMIINKLSCQIQIEKDHEKLEDCEGLTKRANDLILKYRKQIEDKTKSCEKKREEAEKNRDYLLENHAEIGDGVPDFDTIPETVQLNRDIEAIQNEIRNAEKNKEPVPTEADLINYKNIYIEFKAKLKVWTRRYNMLESMITARKRRFDLIRTSLPGKLECWFRDHMNYRGYKASLDVRDDDGTIMIKVVTHKAMEESFAEQSLDERDSRMQKKVLQDLKGLSGGERSYTTACFIMSLWKCMESPFRCMDEFDVFMDMVNRRYIMEMLADMAKDSKEVQFFFFTPQPIQELKRDMFEVFTLKRIAGIFNEEQQENQE
;
A
#
# COMPACT_ATOMS: atom_id res chain seq x y z
N MET A 1 14.77 -55.45 27.53
CA MET A 1 14.77 -56.62 26.63
C MET A 1 14.38 -56.16 25.23
N SER A 2 15.18 -56.56 24.23
CA SER A 2 14.84 -56.78 22.81
C SER A 2 14.16 -55.64 22.01
N LEU A 3 14.88 -55.01 21.05
CA LEU A 3 14.82 -55.29 19.57
C LEU A 3 13.58 -54.63 18.91
N THR A 4 13.55 -53.93 17.77
CA THR A 4 14.49 -53.38 16.78
C THR A 4 13.60 -52.66 15.71
N VAL A 5 14.22 -51.89 14.80
CA VAL A 5 13.82 -51.71 13.37
C VAL A 5 12.85 -50.56 12.98
N SER A 6 13.49 -49.42 12.69
CA SER A 6 13.65 -48.83 11.35
C SER A 6 12.74 -47.69 10.81
N LYS A 7 13.44 -46.59 10.46
CA LYS A 7 13.42 -45.80 9.18
C LYS A 7 12.11 -45.04 8.84
N LYS A 8 12.05 -43.74 8.53
CA LYS A 8 12.94 -42.74 7.85
C LYS A 8 12.52 -41.32 8.31
N ARG A 9 13.43 -40.43 8.75
CA ARG A 9 14.05 -39.26 8.05
C ARG A 9 13.05 -38.31 7.33
N GLY A 10 13.07 -36.99 7.53
CA GLY A 10 13.93 -36.12 8.35
C GLY A 10 13.72 -34.63 8.00
N PHE A 11 14.08 -33.72 8.91
CA PHE A 11 14.57 -32.35 8.67
C PHE A 11 15.19 -31.82 9.97
N ASP A 12 16.35 -31.17 9.82
CA ASP A 12 17.14 -30.36 10.77
C ASP A 12 17.73 -30.96 12.06
N ASP A 13 19.07 -31.10 12.06
CA ASP A 13 19.99 -30.41 13.01
C ASP A 13 21.40 -31.00 12.90
N SER A 14 22.36 -30.21 12.41
CA SER A 14 23.79 -30.46 12.68
C SER A 14 24.64 -29.19 12.48
N PHE A 15 24.56 -28.28 13.45
CA PHE A 15 25.73 -27.49 13.85
C PHE A 15 26.45 -28.28 14.95
N GLN A 16 27.79 -28.25 14.94
CA GLN A 16 28.74 -28.93 15.85
C GLN A 16 29.30 -30.28 15.37
N SER A 17 30.19 -30.25 14.37
CA SER A 17 31.29 -31.24 14.27
C SER A 17 32.48 -30.79 13.41
N ASP A 18 32.91 -29.52 13.46
CA ASP A 18 34.05 -29.03 12.65
C ASP A 18 35.38 -28.83 13.42
N ASP A 19 35.44 -29.15 14.72
CA ASP A 19 36.63 -28.89 15.54
C ASP A 19 37.76 -29.94 15.46
N ARG A 20 37.70 -30.92 14.56
CA ARG A 20 38.74 -31.98 14.46
C ARG A 20 39.42 -32.14 13.09
N ARG A 21 39.15 -31.26 12.12
CA ARG A 21 39.86 -31.23 10.81
C ARG A 21 40.82 -30.05 10.65
N LEU A 22 40.91 -29.15 11.64
CA LEU A 22 41.72 -27.93 11.58
C LEU A 22 43.23 -28.11 11.87
N ALA A 23 43.71 -29.32 12.17
CA ALA A 23 45.10 -29.54 12.59
C ALA A 23 46.08 -29.99 11.48
N LYS A 24 45.69 -29.99 10.18
CA LYS A 24 46.58 -30.43 9.07
C LYS A 24 46.53 -29.60 7.77
N ARG A 25 46.07 -28.35 7.79
CA ARG A 25 46.10 -27.44 6.63
C ARG A 25 46.83 -26.14 6.97
N SER A 26 48.15 -26.10 6.81
CA SER A 26 48.94 -24.87 7.01
C SER A 26 49.49 -24.26 5.71
N LEU A 27 49.08 -24.70 4.50
CA LEU A 27 49.70 -24.25 3.25
C LEU A 27 48.78 -24.14 2.01
N ILE A 28 47.47 -24.35 2.11
CA ILE A 28 46.58 -24.29 0.92
C ILE A 28 45.98 -22.87 0.82
N MET A 29 46.31 -22.14 -0.26
CA MET A 29 45.67 -20.87 -0.61
C MET A 29 44.16 -21.09 -0.88
N PRO A 30 43.28 -20.11 -0.59
CA PRO A 30 41.87 -20.21 -0.96
C PRO A 30 41.71 -20.32 -2.48
N GLU A 31 40.93 -21.32 -2.90
CA GLU A 31 40.54 -21.53 -4.30
C GLU A 31 39.57 -20.41 -4.71
N VAL A 32 39.96 -19.60 -5.69
CA VAL A 32 39.16 -18.54 -6.30
C VAL A 32 39.35 -18.64 -7.82
N ALA A 33 38.25 -18.55 -8.57
CA ALA A 33 38.29 -18.65 -10.02
C ALA A 33 38.91 -17.38 -10.64
N GLY A 34 39.53 -17.52 -11.81
CA GLY A 34 40.10 -16.40 -12.56
C GLY A 34 41.62 -16.19 -12.40
N LYS A 35 42.34 -17.04 -11.64
CA LYS A 35 43.81 -16.95 -11.51
C LYS A 35 44.50 -17.55 -12.73
N ILE A 36 45.63 -16.96 -13.14
CA ILE A 36 46.42 -17.44 -14.29
C ILE A 36 47.39 -18.52 -13.81
N THR A 37 47.21 -19.74 -14.30
CA THR A 37 48.03 -20.92 -13.95
C THR A 37 49.17 -21.17 -14.93
N CYS A 38 49.01 -20.77 -16.20
CA CYS A 38 50.03 -20.96 -17.22
C CYS A 38 49.88 -19.94 -18.35
N ILE A 39 51.01 -19.54 -18.94
CA ILE A 39 51.08 -18.82 -20.20
C ILE A 39 52.09 -19.48 -21.16
N GLU A 40 51.65 -19.71 -22.40
CA GLU A 40 52.46 -20.26 -23.48
C GLU A 40 52.48 -19.28 -24.66
N LEU A 41 53.68 -18.95 -25.13
CA LEU A 41 53.94 -18.07 -26.27
C LEU A 41 54.71 -18.83 -27.34
N VAL A 42 54.27 -18.72 -28.59
CA VAL A 42 54.99 -19.21 -29.77
C VAL A 42 55.08 -18.08 -30.79
N ASN A 43 56.28 -17.83 -31.30
CA ASN A 43 56.56 -16.80 -32.31
C ASN A 43 55.97 -15.41 -31.97
N PHE A 44 56.05 -15.02 -30.70
CA PHE A 44 55.50 -13.76 -30.18
C PHE A 44 56.62 -12.77 -29.88
N MET A 45 56.71 -11.67 -30.63
CA MET A 45 57.74 -10.64 -30.50
C MET A 45 59.17 -11.25 -30.51
N CYS A 46 59.89 -11.20 -29.39
CA CYS A 46 61.24 -11.75 -29.28
C CYS A 46 61.26 -13.25 -28.94
N HIS A 47 60.14 -13.83 -28.50
CA HIS A 47 60.05 -15.21 -28.02
C HIS A 47 59.67 -16.18 -29.16
N SER A 48 60.56 -17.12 -29.50
CA SER A 48 60.20 -18.24 -30.40
C SER A 48 59.29 -19.25 -29.69
N SER A 49 59.63 -19.60 -28.46
CA SER A 49 58.80 -20.43 -27.58
C SER A 49 59.11 -20.06 -26.13
N LEU A 50 58.08 -19.75 -25.34
CA LEU A 50 58.19 -19.47 -23.91
C LEU A 50 56.97 -20.05 -23.20
N THR A 51 57.18 -20.88 -22.19
CA THR A 51 56.12 -21.39 -21.31
C THR A 51 56.47 -21.07 -19.86
N LEU A 52 55.53 -20.47 -19.14
CA LEU A 52 55.64 -20.21 -17.71
C LEU A 52 54.43 -20.82 -17.00
N ASN A 53 54.71 -21.66 -16.00
CA ASN A 53 53.70 -22.27 -15.13
C ASN A 53 53.78 -21.60 -13.77
N PHE A 54 52.66 -21.08 -13.28
CA PHE A 54 52.54 -20.41 -12.00
C PHE A 54 51.93 -21.36 -10.97
N ASP A 55 52.62 -21.58 -9.84
CA ASP A 55 52.11 -22.42 -8.75
C ASP A 55 51.13 -21.62 -7.87
N VAL A 56 49.90 -21.43 -8.38
CA VAL A 56 48.83 -20.65 -7.73
C VAL A 56 48.35 -21.23 -6.39
N ASN A 57 48.68 -22.50 -6.11
CA ASN A 57 48.31 -23.17 -4.86
C ASN A 57 49.26 -22.79 -3.72
N LYS A 58 50.51 -22.48 -4.06
CA LYS A 58 51.57 -22.17 -3.11
C LYS A 58 51.89 -20.67 -3.05
N TYR A 59 51.90 -19.99 -4.20
CA TYR A 59 52.27 -18.59 -4.33
C TYR A 59 51.14 -17.80 -5.01
N ASN A 60 50.89 -16.58 -4.51
CA ASN A 60 50.01 -15.62 -5.16
C ASN A 60 50.77 -14.36 -5.63
N CYS A 61 52.10 -14.38 -5.58
CA CYS A 61 52.96 -13.30 -6.05
C CYS A 61 54.10 -13.87 -6.87
N SER A 62 54.23 -13.42 -8.12
CA SER A 62 55.24 -13.87 -9.08
C SER A 62 56.05 -12.68 -9.59
N TYR A 63 57.35 -12.69 -9.33
CA TYR A 63 58.31 -11.72 -9.84
C TYR A 63 59.00 -12.24 -11.10
N ILE A 64 58.96 -11.46 -12.17
CA ILE A 64 59.56 -11.79 -13.46
C ILE A 64 60.71 -10.82 -13.71
N ILE A 65 61.93 -11.32 -13.53
CA ILE A 65 63.17 -10.55 -13.52
C ILE A 65 63.97 -10.82 -14.80
N GLY A 66 64.65 -9.82 -15.33
CA GLY A 66 65.59 -10.00 -16.44
C GLY A 66 66.14 -8.67 -16.96
N PRO A 67 67.29 -8.64 -17.64
CA PRO A 67 67.86 -7.40 -18.17
C PRO A 67 66.98 -6.80 -19.27
N ASN A 68 67.23 -5.54 -19.64
CA ASN A 68 66.55 -4.92 -20.79
C ASN A 68 66.79 -5.73 -22.07
N GLY A 69 65.73 -5.96 -22.84
CA GLY A 69 65.77 -6.83 -24.04
C GLY A 69 65.58 -8.33 -23.79
N SER A 70 65.29 -8.79 -22.56
CA SER A 70 64.93 -10.19 -22.29
C SER A 70 63.47 -10.56 -22.62
N GLY A 71 62.67 -9.61 -23.10
CA GLY A 71 61.27 -9.84 -23.46
C GLY A 71 60.27 -9.82 -22.31
N LYS A 72 60.59 -9.21 -21.15
CA LYS A 72 59.66 -9.02 -20.01
C LYS A 72 58.37 -8.32 -20.41
N SER A 73 58.47 -7.11 -20.98
CA SER A 73 57.27 -6.37 -21.42
C SER A 73 56.55 -7.05 -22.58
N ALA A 74 57.19 -7.95 -23.33
CA ALA A 74 56.51 -8.78 -24.32
C ALA A 74 55.60 -9.81 -23.64
N LEU A 75 56.06 -10.43 -22.54
CA LEU A 75 55.23 -11.32 -21.73
C LEU A 75 54.06 -10.58 -21.07
N PHE A 76 54.32 -9.37 -20.53
CA PHE A 76 53.26 -8.47 -20.08
C PHE A 76 52.25 -8.28 -21.21
N ALA A 77 52.64 -7.72 -22.37
CA ALA A 77 51.73 -7.51 -23.50
C ALA A 77 50.97 -8.78 -23.93
N ALA A 78 51.61 -9.95 -23.87
CA ALA A 78 50.98 -11.22 -24.22
C ALA A 78 49.85 -11.62 -23.27
N LEU A 79 49.95 -11.33 -21.96
CA LEU A 79 48.86 -11.57 -21.00
C LEU A 79 47.60 -10.76 -21.37
N ASN A 80 47.75 -9.47 -21.68
CA ASN A 80 46.61 -8.62 -22.09
C ASN A 80 46.02 -9.06 -23.42
N ILE A 81 46.88 -9.24 -24.43
CA ILE A 81 46.45 -9.59 -25.79
C ILE A 81 45.84 -10.99 -25.80
N GLY A 82 46.42 -11.96 -25.09
CA GLY A 82 45.88 -13.33 -25.01
C GLY A 82 44.45 -13.36 -24.47
N LEU A 83 44.17 -12.58 -23.42
CA LEU A 83 42.83 -12.45 -22.83
C LEU A 83 41.84 -11.60 -23.66
N GLY A 84 42.22 -11.13 -24.85
CA GLY A 84 41.30 -10.43 -25.75
C GLY A 84 41.44 -8.90 -25.76
N GLY A 85 42.48 -8.37 -25.11
CA GLY A 85 42.82 -6.95 -25.13
C GLY A 85 43.20 -6.44 -26.52
N ALA A 86 43.15 -5.11 -26.69
CA ALA A 86 43.48 -4.45 -27.95
C ALA A 86 45.00 -4.35 -28.15
N GLY A 87 45.49 -4.49 -29.38
CA GLY A 87 46.94 -4.34 -29.64
C GLY A 87 47.48 -2.95 -29.25
N ARG A 88 46.66 -1.90 -29.43
CA ARG A 88 47.00 -0.51 -29.13
C ARG A 88 47.18 -0.20 -27.64
N SER A 89 46.55 -0.96 -26.74
CA SER A 89 46.55 -0.66 -25.30
C SER A 89 47.88 -1.01 -24.62
N ASN A 90 48.75 -1.75 -25.31
CA ASN A 90 50.01 -2.29 -24.81
C ASN A 90 51.25 -1.53 -25.31
N GLU A 91 51.06 -0.38 -25.96
CA GLU A 91 52.07 0.64 -26.29
C GLU A 91 53.25 0.20 -27.19
N ARG A 92 53.36 -1.09 -27.56
CA ARG A 92 54.46 -1.64 -28.37
C ARG A 92 54.11 -1.95 -29.83
N GLY A 93 52.83 -2.00 -30.18
CA GLY A 93 52.35 -2.26 -31.54
C GLY A 93 51.07 -1.48 -31.83
N LYS A 94 50.99 -0.85 -33.01
CA LYS A 94 49.78 -0.13 -33.44
C LYS A 94 48.69 -1.10 -33.87
N ARG A 95 49.08 -2.27 -34.39
CA ARG A 95 48.19 -3.35 -34.82
C ARG A 95 48.58 -4.64 -34.09
N ILE A 96 47.60 -5.54 -33.95
CA ILE A 96 47.82 -6.86 -33.33
C ILE A 96 48.86 -7.69 -34.10
N ASN A 97 48.99 -7.47 -35.41
CA ASN A 97 49.93 -8.18 -36.27
C ASN A 97 51.39 -7.80 -35.99
N ASP A 98 51.63 -6.62 -35.41
CA ASP A 98 52.97 -6.13 -35.07
C ASP A 98 53.61 -6.97 -33.94
N TYR A 99 52.81 -7.82 -33.26
CA TYR A 99 53.27 -8.69 -32.19
C TYR A 99 53.76 -10.07 -32.68
N ILE A 100 53.71 -10.34 -33.98
CA ILE A 100 54.30 -11.55 -34.57
C ILE A 100 55.82 -11.37 -34.62
N LYS A 101 56.57 -12.40 -34.21
CA LYS A 101 58.03 -12.40 -34.31
C LYS A 101 58.49 -12.16 -35.76
N GLU A 102 59.57 -11.40 -35.93
CA GLU A 102 60.15 -11.15 -37.26
C GLU A 102 60.47 -12.46 -37.97
N ASN A 103 60.22 -12.51 -39.28
CA ASN A 103 60.33 -13.69 -40.16
C ASN A 103 59.38 -14.86 -39.85
N GLU A 104 58.35 -14.66 -39.02
CA GLU A 104 57.32 -15.67 -38.75
C GLU A 104 55.96 -15.29 -39.35
N ASN A 105 55.17 -16.31 -39.69
CA ASN A 105 53.86 -16.13 -40.35
C ASN A 105 52.68 -16.06 -39.38
N TYR A 106 52.89 -16.50 -38.14
CA TYR A 106 51.87 -16.51 -37.11
C TYR A 106 52.50 -16.41 -35.72
N SER A 107 51.68 -16.01 -34.76
CA SER A 107 51.98 -16.08 -33.33
C SER A 107 50.83 -16.80 -32.60
N LEU A 108 51.16 -17.53 -31.54
CA LEU A 108 50.20 -18.22 -30.69
C LEU A 108 50.41 -17.80 -29.23
N ILE A 109 49.31 -17.45 -28.56
CA ILE A 109 49.26 -17.15 -27.14
C ILE A 109 48.23 -18.11 -26.53
N ARG A 110 48.61 -18.87 -25.50
CA ARG A 110 47.68 -19.66 -24.69
C ARG A 110 47.77 -19.23 -23.24
N ILE A 111 46.63 -18.97 -22.61
CA ILE A 111 46.54 -18.58 -21.20
C ILE A 111 45.59 -19.54 -20.52
N HIS A 112 46.05 -20.15 -19.44
CA HIS A 112 45.28 -21.10 -18.64
C HIS A 112 44.78 -20.38 -17.38
N ILE A 113 43.47 -20.39 -17.19
CA ILE A 113 42.76 -19.71 -16.11
C ILE A 113 42.11 -20.76 -15.22
N SER A 114 42.26 -20.65 -13.89
CA SER A 114 41.59 -21.52 -12.93
C SER A 114 40.08 -21.27 -12.92
N ASN A 115 39.30 -22.34 -12.83
CA ASN A 115 37.83 -22.29 -12.73
C ASN A 115 37.32 -22.97 -11.45
N GLU A 116 38.12 -22.90 -10.38
CA GLU A 116 37.83 -23.51 -9.09
C GLU A 116 37.57 -22.43 -8.03
N GLY A 117 36.57 -22.64 -7.17
CA GLY A 117 36.21 -21.72 -6.11
C GLY A 117 35.07 -20.75 -6.44
N PRO A 118 34.85 -19.70 -5.63
CA PRO A 118 33.81 -18.70 -5.86
C PRO A 118 33.91 -18.10 -7.27
N ASN A 119 32.77 -17.85 -7.90
CA ASN A 119 32.62 -17.37 -9.29
C ASN A 119 32.98 -18.39 -10.39
N SER A 120 33.29 -19.65 -10.08
CA SER A 120 33.48 -20.72 -11.07
C SER A 120 32.28 -20.86 -12.01
N ILE A 121 32.55 -21.16 -13.27
CA ILE A 121 31.54 -21.37 -14.31
C ILE A 121 31.19 -22.86 -14.37
N PRO A 122 29.95 -23.27 -14.03
CA PRO A 122 29.59 -24.68 -13.89
C PRO A 122 29.72 -25.52 -15.18
N ASP A 123 29.57 -24.88 -16.34
CA ASP A 123 29.61 -25.54 -17.64
C ASP A 123 31.04 -25.81 -18.14
N TYR A 124 32.06 -25.36 -17.41
CA TYR A 124 33.47 -25.50 -17.74
C TYR A 124 34.18 -26.42 -16.74
N GLY A 125 35.19 -27.17 -17.20
CA GLY A 125 36.09 -27.93 -16.32
C GLY A 125 36.99 -27.02 -15.48
N ASP A 126 37.90 -27.64 -14.72
CA ASP A 126 38.72 -26.98 -13.69
C ASP A 126 39.68 -25.91 -14.26
N ILE A 127 40.01 -26.00 -15.56
CA ILE A 127 40.86 -25.02 -16.26
C ILE A 127 40.17 -24.57 -17.56
N ILE A 128 40.13 -23.24 -17.75
CA ILE A 128 39.72 -22.58 -18.98
C ILE A 128 40.97 -22.11 -19.73
N ILE A 129 41.12 -22.52 -20.98
CA ILE A 129 42.28 -22.18 -21.82
C ILE A 129 41.83 -21.20 -22.90
N VAL A 130 42.36 -19.98 -22.83
CA VAL A 130 42.17 -18.96 -23.85
C VAL A 130 43.31 -19.04 -24.84
N GLU A 131 43.01 -19.47 -26.07
CA GLU A 131 43.99 -19.59 -27.15
C GLU A 131 43.74 -18.50 -28.20
N ARG A 132 44.71 -17.61 -28.37
CA ARG A 132 44.69 -16.55 -29.38
C ARG A 132 45.77 -16.82 -30.41
N ARG A 133 45.35 -17.04 -31.65
CA ARG A 133 46.23 -17.22 -32.80
C ARG A 133 46.19 -15.97 -33.67
N ILE A 134 47.35 -15.37 -33.89
CA ILE A 134 47.52 -14.13 -34.66
C ILE A 134 48.24 -14.47 -35.95
N THR A 135 47.72 -14.01 -37.08
CA THR A 135 48.36 -14.08 -38.39
C THR A 135 48.38 -12.69 -39.02
N HIS A 136 49.14 -12.49 -40.08
CA HIS A 136 49.21 -11.21 -40.79
C HIS A 136 47.86 -10.69 -41.33
N LYS A 137 46.83 -11.55 -41.42
CA LYS A 137 45.50 -11.17 -41.92
C LYS A 137 44.40 -11.23 -40.86
N ILE A 138 44.46 -12.20 -39.95
CA ILE A 138 43.36 -12.54 -39.04
C ILE A 138 43.92 -12.84 -37.64
N SER A 139 43.20 -12.38 -36.61
CA SER A 139 43.39 -12.80 -35.21
C SER A 139 42.17 -13.62 -34.77
N THR A 140 42.36 -14.88 -34.42
CA THR A 140 41.30 -15.79 -33.96
C THR A 140 41.47 -16.10 -32.47
N VAL A 141 40.37 -16.06 -31.71
CA VAL A 141 40.32 -16.45 -30.30
C VAL A 141 39.42 -17.66 -30.15
N THR A 142 39.94 -18.72 -29.53
CA THR A 142 39.24 -19.98 -29.24
C THR A 142 39.34 -20.27 -27.75
N ILE A 143 38.25 -20.74 -27.17
CA ILE A 143 38.18 -21.10 -25.76
C ILE A 143 38.12 -22.62 -25.68
N LYS A 144 39.04 -23.20 -24.93
CA LYS A 144 39.09 -24.62 -24.64
C LYS A 144 38.86 -24.85 -23.15
N THR A 145 38.27 -25.99 -22.81
CA THR A 145 38.19 -26.43 -21.41
C THR A 145 38.96 -27.73 -21.24
N ARG A 146 39.54 -27.92 -20.06
CA ARG A 146 40.21 -29.17 -19.68
C ARG A 146 39.40 -29.82 -18.57
N LEU A 147 38.79 -30.96 -18.88
CA LEU A 147 38.16 -31.85 -17.91
C LEU A 147 39.22 -32.77 -17.29
N ASN A 148 38.91 -33.36 -16.13
CA ASN A 148 39.77 -34.17 -15.24
C ASN A 148 40.58 -35.36 -15.86
N GLU A 149 40.63 -35.50 -17.19
CA GLU A 149 41.39 -36.51 -17.94
C GLU A 149 42.41 -35.91 -18.94
N GLY A 150 42.68 -34.60 -18.87
CA GLY A 150 43.70 -33.94 -19.70
C GLY A 150 43.31 -33.71 -21.17
N LYS A 151 42.09 -34.09 -21.58
CA LYS A 151 41.54 -33.77 -22.91
C LYS A 151 41.07 -32.31 -22.96
N GLU A 152 41.45 -31.62 -24.04
CA GLU A 152 41.03 -30.25 -24.32
C GLU A 152 39.89 -30.24 -25.34
N GLU A 153 38.75 -29.67 -24.97
CA GLU A 153 37.60 -29.51 -25.86
C GLU A 153 37.36 -28.04 -26.18
N ILE A 154 37.04 -27.72 -27.44
CA ILE A 154 36.70 -26.35 -27.85
C ILE A 154 35.25 -26.09 -27.45
N VAL A 155 35.04 -25.17 -26.52
CA VAL A 155 33.71 -24.84 -25.98
C VAL A 155 33.18 -23.54 -26.57
N GLY A 156 34.07 -22.61 -26.93
CA GLY A 156 33.67 -21.24 -27.19
C GLY A 156 34.53 -20.39 -28.12
N LYS A 157 34.02 -19.20 -28.43
CA LYS A 157 34.65 -18.16 -29.27
C LYS A 157 34.68 -16.81 -28.53
N ARG A 158 35.15 -15.75 -29.18
CA ARG A 158 35.36 -14.41 -28.59
C ARG A 158 34.22 -13.85 -27.72
N ARG A 159 32.94 -14.00 -28.09
CA ARG A 159 31.81 -13.47 -27.30
C ARG A 159 31.70 -14.11 -25.91
N GLU A 160 32.04 -15.38 -25.84
CA GLU A 160 31.98 -16.15 -24.61
C GLU A 160 33.15 -15.79 -23.69
N LEU A 161 34.29 -15.39 -24.27
CA LEU A 161 35.41 -14.84 -23.51
C LEU A 161 35.01 -13.55 -22.79
N ASP A 162 34.23 -12.66 -23.41
CA ASP A 162 33.75 -11.44 -22.72
C ASP A 162 32.89 -11.79 -21.49
N LEU A 163 32.04 -12.83 -21.59
CA LEU A 163 31.23 -13.31 -20.46
C LEU A 163 32.09 -13.94 -19.36
N ILE A 164 33.11 -14.71 -19.72
CA ILE A 164 34.05 -15.31 -18.77
C ILE A 164 34.83 -14.21 -18.02
N LEU A 165 35.35 -13.22 -18.75
CA LEU A 165 36.07 -12.10 -18.14
C LEU A 165 35.15 -11.30 -17.21
N GLN A 166 33.91 -11.03 -17.61
CA GLN A 166 32.93 -10.35 -16.77
C GLN A 166 32.59 -11.16 -15.50
N GLN A 167 32.41 -12.47 -15.63
CA GLN A 167 32.12 -13.36 -14.49
C GLN A 167 33.29 -13.44 -13.50
N PHE A 168 34.52 -13.36 -13.99
CA PHE A 168 35.73 -13.35 -13.17
C PHE A 168 36.17 -11.94 -12.74
N ASN A 169 35.42 -10.88 -13.05
CA ASN A 169 35.78 -9.49 -12.78
C ASN A 169 37.16 -9.08 -13.36
N ILE A 170 37.51 -9.56 -14.56
CA ILE A 170 38.76 -9.22 -15.25
C ILE A 170 38.52 -8.07 -16.22
N ASP A 171 38.94 -6.86 -15.84
CA ASP A 171 38.99 -5.70 -16.73
C ASP A 171 40.41 -5.50 -17.30
N LEU A 172 40.51 -5.59 -18.63
CA LEU A 172 41.75 -5.43 -19.38
C LEU A 172 42.10 -3.98 -19.70
N GLU A 173 41.15 -3.05 -19.55
CA GLU A 173 41.34 -1.62 -19.76
C GLU A 173 41.65 -0.87 -18.46
N ASN A 174 41.30 -1.43 -17.30
CA ASN A 174 41.60 -0.86 -15.99
C ASN A 174 43.13 -0.66 -15.81
N PRO A 175 43.61 0.60 -15.72
CA PRO A 175 45.05 0.88 -15.64
C PRO A 175 45.69 0.42 -14.32
N LEU A 176 44.89 0.11 -13.29
CA LEU A 176 45.40 -0.41 -12.02
C LEU A 176 45.52 -1.93 -11.97
N SER A 177 44.69 -2.67 -12.71
CA SER A 177 44.90 -4.11 -12.95
C SER A 177 46.08 -4.31 -13.91
N TRP A 178 46.25 -3.36 -14.83
CA TRP A 178 47.16 -3.45 -15.97
C TRP A 178 48.04 -2.20 -16.09
N LEU A 179 49.09 -2.14 -15.26
CA LEU A 179 49.96 -0.97 -15.13
C LEU A 179 51.25 -1.15 -15.95
N SER A 180 51.27 -0.58 -17.17
CA SER A 180 52.47 -0.55 -18.02
C SER A 180 53.53 0.43 -17.49
N GLN A 181 54.76 0.29 -17.99
CA GLN A 181 55.86 1.21 -17.67
C GLN A 181 55.50 2.68 -17.95
N ASP A 182 54.96 3.00 -19.13
CA ASP A 182 54.64 4.38 -19.49
C ASP A 182 53.41 4.89 -18.74
N ARG A 183 52.42 4.03 -18.45
CA ARG A 183 51.31 4.39 -17.56
C ARG A 183 51.82 4.72 -16.17
N ALA A 184 52.66 3.87 -15.58
CA ALA A 184 53.31 4.13 -14.29
C ALA A 184 54.09 5.45 -14.31
N ARG A 185 54.87 5.72 -15.36
CA ARG A 185 55.59 6.98 -15.55
C ARG A 185 54.66 8.19 -15.64
N GLN A 186 53.59 8.12 -16.44
CA GLN A 186 52.59 9.19 -16.55
C GLN A 186 51.91 9.47 -15.20
N PHE A 187 51.61 8.42 -14.43
CA PHE A 187 51.07 8.56 -13.08
C PHE A 187 52.04 9.29 -12.15
N LEU A 188 53.33 8.95 -12.20
CA LEU A 188 54.38 9.59 -11.40
C LEU A 188 54.62 11.06 -11.78
N GLN A 189 54.42 11.42 -13.06
CA GLN A 189 54.70 12.76 -13.58
C GLN A 189 53.51 13.73 -13.48
N SER A 190 52.26 13.27 -13.57
CA SER A 190 51.07 14.14 -13.57
C SER A 190 49.98 13.68 -12.57
N MET A 191 50.15 14.01 -11.30
CA MET A 191 49.17 13.75 -10.24
C MET A 191 48.16 14.91 -10.11
N LYS A 192 47.39 15.18 -11.17
CA LYS A 192 46.32 16.19 -11.11
C LYS A 192 45.13 15.65 -10.28
N PRO A 193 44.48 16.46 -9.42
CA PRO A 193 43.37 16.02 -8.58
C PRO A 193 42.23 15.34 -9.35
N GLN A 194 41.90 15.82 -10.55
CA GLN A 194 40.86 15.23 -11.40
C GLN A 194 41.23 13.82 -11.89
N ARG A 195 42.48 13.62 -12.28
CA ARG A 195 42.95 12.33 -12.81
C ARG A 195 43.05 11.26 -11.72
N LEU A 196 43.33 11.66 -10.48
CA LEU A 196 43.24 10.78 -9.31
C LEU A 196 41.79 10.34 -9.05
N TYR A 197 40.83 11.25 -9.21
CA TYR A 197 39.40 10.94 -9.08
C TYR A 197 38.89 10.00 -10.17
N GLU A 198 39.25 10.24 -11.43
CA GLU A 198 38.94 9.34 -12.54
C GLU A 198 39.48 7.91 -12.29
N LEU A 199 40.70 7.82 -11.76
CA LEU A 199 41.33 6.54 -11.41
C LEU A 199 40.56 5.84 -10.29
N TYR A 200 40.20 6.57 -9.24
CA TYR A 200 39.37 6.07 -8.16
C TYR A 200 38.03 5.53 -8.67
N LYS A 201 37.28 6.32 -9.45
CA LYS A 201 35.99 5.88 -10.02
C LYS A 201 36.13 4.60 -10.83
N LYS A 202 37.10 4.54 -11.77
CA LYS A 202 37.33 3.34 -12.59
C LYS A 202 37.78 2.13 -11.77
N SER A 203 38.65 2.34 -10.79
CA SER A 203 39.17 1.25 -9.96
C SER A 203 38.13 0.63 -9.03
N SER A 204 37.18 1.44 -8.57
CA SER A 204 36.08 1.02 -7.71
C SER A 204 34.84 0.56 -8.49
N GLU A 205 34.90 0.59 -9.84
CA GLU A 205 33.78 0.32 -10.76
C GLU A 205 32.51 1.16 -10.48
N MET A 206 32.69 2.32 -9.83
CA MET A 206 31.58 3.21 -9.48
C MET A 206 30.93 3.82 -10.72
N ASP A 207 31.70 4.11 -11.76
CA ASP A 207 31.21 4.61 -13.05
C ASP A 207 30.31 3.60 -13.76
N GLY A 208 30.75 2.34 -13.85
CA GLY A 208 29.95 1.25 -14.41
C GLY A 208 28.66 1.01 -13.63
N ALA A 209 28.71 1.05 -12.30
CA ALA A 209 27.53 0.92 -11.45
C ALA A 209 26.55 2.10 -11.62
N GLU A 210 27.04 3.34 -11.68
CA GLU A 210 26.21 4.54 -11.93
C GLU A 210 25.46 4.44 -13.26
N ASP A 211 26.15 4.01 -14.33
CA ASP A 211 25.54 3.84 -15.65
C ASP A 211 24.52 2.70 -15.67
N LEU A 212 24.79 1.59 -14.98
CA LEU A 212 23.83 0.49 -14.80
C LEU A 212 22.57 0.97 -14.06
N PHE A 213 22.70 1.74 -12.99
CA PHE A 213 21.55 2.29 -12.27
C PHE A 213 20.76 3.28 -13.13
N ARG A 214 21.44 4.10 -13.95
CA ARG A 214 20.78 5.01 -14.90
C ARG A 214 19.96 4.24 -15.94
N ASN A 215 20.51 3.15 -16.48
CA ASN A 215 19.80 2.28 -17.41
C ASN A 215 18.63 1.52 -16.75
N ILE A 216 18.79 1.12 -15.48
CA ILE A 216 17.70 0.52 -14.70
C ILE A 216 16.58 1.53 -14.49
N ASP A 217 16.89 2.79 -14.18
CA ASP A 217 15.89 3.83 -13.97
C ASP A 217 15.08 4.12 -15.23
N THR A 218 15.75 4.21 -16.40
CA THR A 218 15.03 4.42 -17.67
C THR A 218 14.10 3.25 -17.99
N LEU A 219 14.56 2.00 -17.83
CA LEU A 219 13.73 0.81 -18.03
C LEU A 219 12.58 0.72 -17.01
N PHE A 220 12.82 1.14 -15.77
CA PHE A 220 11.80 1.12 -14.72
C PHE A 220 10.74 2.21 -14.94
N ASP A 221 11.12 3.37 -15.48
CA ASP A 221 10.19 4.40 -15.91
C ASP A 221 9.30 3.93 -17.06
N GLU A 222 9.85 3.23 -18.05
CA GLU A 222 9.08 2.58 -19.12
C GLU A 222 8.08 1.56 -18.55
N LEU A 223 8.52 0.68 -17.65
CA LEU A 223 7.65 -0.29 -16.98
C LEU A 223 6.55 0.41 -16.18
N THR A 224 6.87 1.50 -15.48
CA THR A 224 5.91 2.31 -14.72
C THR A 224 4.84 2.89 -15.64
N ARG A 225 5.20 3.36 -16.84
CA ARG A 225 4.24 3.86 -17.85
C ARG A 225 3.31 2.74 -18.32
N VAL A 226 3.83 1.53 -18.56
CA VAL A 226 3.03 0.37 -18.96
C VAL A 226 2.04 -0.05 -17.87
N VAL A 227 2.48 -0.15 -16.60
CA VAL A 227 1.56 -0.51 -15.50
C VAL A 227 0.46 0.56 -15.33
N LYS A 228 0.81 1.84 -15.45
CA LYS A 228 -0.17 2.95 -15.41
C LYS A 228 -1.15 2.91 -16.58
N SER A 229 -0.69 2.56 -17.80
CA SER A 229 -1.59 2.44 -18.96
C SER A 229 -2.55 1.26 -18.81
N MET A 230 -2.08 0.13 -18.28
CA MET A 230 -2.94 -1.01 -17.97
C MET A 230 -3.99 -0.70 -16.90
N ASP A 231 -3.66 0.09 -15.88
CA ASP A 231 -4.66 0.48 -14.87
C ASP A 231 -5.72 1.44 -15.44
N LYS A 232 -5.34 2.35 -16.34
CA LYS A 232 -6.30 3.16 -17.12
C LYS A 232 -7.18 2.30 -18.02
N GLU A 233 -6.64 1.26 -18.65
CA GLU A 233 -7.44 0.35 -19.47
C GLU A 233 -8.43 -0.46 -18.62
N LYS A 234 -8.04 -0.87 -17.40
CA LYS A 234 -8.93 -1.53 -16.44
C LYS A 234 -10.11 -0.64 -16.06
N THR A 235 -9.88 0.64 -15.75
CA THR A 235 -10.99 1.56 -15.40
C THR A 235 -11.92 1.80 -16.58
N ALA A 236 -11.38 1.91 -17.79
CA ALA A 236 -12.19 2.01 -19.01
C ALA A 236 -13.05 0.76 -19.24
N LYS A 237 -12.49 -0.45 -19.06
CA LYS A 237 -13.23 -1.72 -19.18
C LYS A 237 -14.29 -1.88 -18.08
N GLU A 238 -13.99 -1.50 -16.84
CA GLU A 238 -15.00 -1.50 -15.76
C GLU A 238 -16.15 -0.55 -16.09
N ALA A 239 -15.86 0.69 -16.50
CA ALA A 239 -16.89 1.67 -16.86
C ALA A 239 -17.79 1.16 -18.00
N LYS A 240 -17.20 0.55 -19.02
CA LYS A 240 -17.95 -0.04 -20.14
C LYS A 240 -18.81 -1.23 -19.68
N TYR A 241 -18.31 -2.09 -18.79
CA TYR A 241 -19.11 -3.18 -18.21
C TYR A 241 -20.30 -2.65 -17.41
N GLN A 242 -20.09 -1.64 -16.56
CA GLN A 242 -21.17 -1.01 -15.78
C GLN A 242 -22.22 -0.34 -16.68
N GLN A 243 -21.78 0.33 -17.75
CA GLN A 243 -22.67 0.93 -18.73
C GLN A 243 -23.53 -0.13 -19.45
N MET A 244 -22.91 -1.24 -19.90
CA MET A 244 -23.64 -2.34 -20.53
C MET A 244 -24.64 -3.00 -19.57
N LYS A 245 -24.24 -3.20 -18.31
CA LYS A 245 -25.10 -3.75 -17.26
C LYS A 245 -26.30 -2.84 -16.97
N ALA A 246 -26.07 -1.54 -16.78
CA ALA A 246 -27.14 -0.57 -16.52
C ALA A 246 -28.16 -0.52 -17.68
N ARG A 247 -27.69 -0.63 -18.93
CA ARG A 247 -28.56 -0.70 -20.11
C ARG A 247 -29.39 -1.99 -20.13
N PHE A 248 -28.79 -3.14 -19.84
CA PHE A 248 -29.51 -4.42 -19.74
C PHE A 248 -30.57 -4.39 -18.63
N ASP A 249 -30.21 -3.89 -17.45
CA ASP A 249 -31.12 -3.77 -16.30
C ASP A 249 -32.30 -2.81 -16.62
N ALA A 250 -32.05 -1.72 -17.34
CA ALA A 250 -33.10 -0.79 -17.78
C ALA A 250 -34.12 -1.45 -18.72
N VAL A 251 -33.66 -2.31 -19.63
CA VAL A 251 -34.55 -3.01 -20.57
C VAL A 251 -35.37 -4.09 -19.88
N ASN A 252 -34.77 -4.84 -18.95
CA ASN A 252 -35.52 -5.78 -18.12
C ASN A 252 -36.58 -5.07 -17.27
N GLN A 253 -36.27 -3.88 -16.72
CA GLN A 253 -37.26 -3.07 -16.02
C GLN A 253 -38.40 -2.62 -16.94
N LEU A 254 -38.12 -2.28 -18.20
CA LEU A 254 -39.16 -1.94 -19.18
C LEU A 254 -40.04 -3.15 -19.53
N SER A 255 -39.46 -4.34 -19.68
CA SER A 255 -40.22 -5.58 -19.89
C SER A 255 -41.17 -5.85 -18.72
N ASN A 256 -40.67 -5.79 -17.49
CA ASN A 256 -41.48 -5.96 -16.29
C ASN A 256 -42.61 -4.92 -16.17
N LYS A 257 -42.35 -3.67 -16.59
CA LYS A 257 -43.38 -2.61 -16.63
C LYS A 257 -44.44 -2.86 -17.70
N LYS A 258 -44.08 -3.43 -18.86
CA LYS A 258 -45.03 -3.83 -19.91
C LYS A 258 -45.96 -4.95 -19.43
N GLU A 259 -45.41 -5.96 -18.75
CA GLU A 259 -46.21 -7.03 -18.12
C GLU A 259 -47.11 -6.49 -17.01
N ALA A 260 -46.62 -5.55 -16.19
CA ALA A 260 -47.43 -4.91 -15.16
C ALA A 260 -48.61 -4.12 -15.73
N ILE A 261 -48.41 -3.40 -16.85
CA ILE A 261 -49.50 -2.68 -17.54
C ILE A 261 -50.57 -3.64 -18.06
N GLN A 262 -50.19 -4.79 -18.61
CA GLN A 262 -51.16 -5.79 -19.09
C GLN A 262 -52.05 -6.28 -17.95
N ARG A 263 -51.49 -6.50 -16.75
CA ARG A 263 -52.27 -6.84 -15.55
C ARG A 263 -53.16 -5.69 -15.07
N LEU A 264 -52.68 -4.45 -15.14
CA LEU A 264 -53.50 -3.28 -14.76
C LEU A 264 -54.68 -3.07 -15.72
N TYR A 265 -54.50 -3.32 -17.02
CA TYR A 265 -55.61 -3.33 -17.99
C TYR A 265 -56.65 -4.38 -17.65
N TRP A 266 -56.22 -5.57 -17.23
CA TRP A 266 -57.13 -6.62 -16.77
C TRP A 266 -57.92 -6.17 -15.53
N TYR A 267 -57.28 -5.52 -14.57
CA TYR A 267 -57.96 -4.93 -13.41
C TYR A 267 -58.90 -3.76 -13.78
N GLN A 268 -58.60 -3.01 -14.84
CA GLN A 268 -59.41 -1.86 -15.28
C GLN A 268 -60.80 -2.28 -15.76
N LEU A 269 -60.93 -3.48 -16.33
CA LEU A 269 -62.22 -4.03 -16.73
C LEU A 269 -63.14 -4.33 -15.54
N TRP A 270 -62.58 -4.83 -14.44
CA TRP A 270 -63.35 -5.37 -13.31
C TRP A 270 -63.47 -4.39 -12.14
N ALA A 271 -62.66 -3.33 -12.10
CA ALA A 271 -62.70 -2.30 -11.06
C ALA A 271 -64.09 -1.62 -10.89
N PRO A 272 -64.86 -1.29 -11.95
CA PRO A 272 -66.19 -0.73 -11.79
C PRO A 272 -67.22 -1.69 -11.17
N VAL A 273 -67.01 -3.00 -11.34
CA VAL A 273 -67.85 -4.07 -10.76
C VAL A 273 -67.50 -4.27 -9.29
N ARG A 274 -66.20 -4.24 -8.96
CA ARG A 274 -65.71 -4.22 -7.57
C ARG A 274 -66.25 -3.03 -6.79
N ASP A 275 -66.07 -1.81 -7.33
CA ASP A 275 -66.51 -0.58 -6.68
C ASP A 275 -68.00 -0.60 -6.36
N GLY A 276 -68.81 -1.07 -7.31
CA GLY A 276 -70.23 -1.20 -7.06
C GLY A 276 -70.58 -2.30 -6.03
N LYS A 277 -69.86 -3.43 -5.99
CA LYS A 277 -70.07 -4.48 -4.97
C LYS A 277 -69.65 -4.03 -3.57
N ASN A 278 -68.51 -3.37 -3.46
CA ASN A 278 -68.01 -2.81 -2.19
C ASN A 278 -68.95 -1.71 -1.70
N GLU A 279 -69.45 -0.84 -2.58
CA GLU A 279 -70.49 0.14 -2.24
C GLU A 279 -71.76 -0.53 -1.68
N ILE A 280 -72.23 -1.65 -2.27
CA ILE A 280 -73.41 -2.39 -1.79
C ILE A 280 -73.17 -3.04 -0.42
N GLU A 281 -72.01 -3.66 -0.23
CA GLU A 281 -71.67 -4.34 1.03
C GLU A 281 -71.43 -3.34 2.18
N GLU A 282 -70.81 -2.19 1.87
CA GLU A 282 -70.60 -1.09 2.79
C GLU A 282 -71.93 -0.41 3.18
N LEU A 283 -72.87 -0.25 2.24
CA LEU A 283 -74.23 0.22 2.53
C LEU A 283 -75.02 -0.77 3.41
N GLY A 284 -74.83 -2.09 3.21
CA GLY A 284 -75.47 -3.15 4.00
C GLY A 284 -74.99 -3.20 5.46
N ARG A 285 -73.68 -3.04 5.71
CA ARG A 285 -73.12 -2.92 7.08
C ARG A 285 -73.52 -1.61 7.75
N LYS A 286 -73.59 -0.50 7.00
CA LYS A 286 -74.04 0.82 7.48
C LYS A 286 -75.52 0.86 7.89
N LEU A 287 -76.36 -0.03 7.38
CA LEU A 287 -77.79 -0.13 7.73
C LEU A 287 -78.00 -0.80 9.11
N LYS A 288 -77.30 -1.91 9.37
CA LYS A 288 -77.41 -2.69 10.62
C LYS A 288 -76.87 -1.95 11.85
N VAL A 289 -75.78 -1.19 11.67
CA VAL A 289 -75.10 -0.41 12.74
C VAL A 289 -75.88 0.83 13.18
N ASN A 290 -76.77 1.36 12.33
CA ASN A 290 -77.53 2.58 12.64
C ASN A 290 -78.83 2.28 13.41
N GLU A 291 -79.41 1.07 13.34
CA GLU A 291 -80.63 0.70 14.07
C GLU A 291 -80.40 0.62 15.60
N ASP A 292 -79.24 0.12 16.04
CA ASP A 292 -78.90 -0.04 17.46
C ASP A 292 -78.38 1.25 18.12
N LYS A 293 -77.73 2.14 17.36
CA LYS A 293 -77.11 3.40 17.85
C LYS A 293 -78.10 4.53 18.20
N LYS A 294 -79.36 4.45 17.75
CA LYS A 294 -80.38 5.50 17.94
C LYS A 294 -80.89 5.60 19.39
N ASN A 295 -81.02 4.49 20.10
CA ASN A 295 -81.77 4.44 21.36
C ASN A 295 -80.95 4.87 22.60
N GLU A 296 -79.62 4.89 22.50
CA GLU A 296 -78.71 5.14 23.64
C GLU A 296 -78.16 6.59 23.69
N GLN A 297 -78.29 7.34 22.60
CA GLN A 297 -77.52 8.55 22.32
C GLN A 297 -78.24 9.86 22.69
N VAL A 298 -79.58 9.93 22.77
CA VAL A 298 -80.33 11.20 22.99
C VAL A 298 -80.08 11.88 24.34
N ALA A 299 -79.80 11.12 25.41
CA ALA A 299 -79.75 11.67 26.77
C ALA A 299 -78.39 12.31 27.15
N LYS A 300 -77.35 12.16 26.33
CA LYS A 300 -75.97 12.55 26.65
C LYS A 300 -75.48 13.79 25.85
N LYS A 301 -76.29 14.37 24.94
CA LYS A 301 -75.84 15.45 24.03
C LYS A 301 -75.92 16.91 24.51
N ASP A 302 -76.69 17.30 25.51
CA ASP A 302 -76.89 18.76 25.64
C ASP A 302 -75.77 19.52 26.39
N GLU A 303 -74.84 18.83 27.05
CA GLU A 303 -73.99 19.43 28.10
C GLU A 303 -72.53 19.78 27.71
N LEU A 304 -71.85 18.94 26.93
CA LEU A 304 -70.48 19.12 26.43
C LEU A 304 -70.28 20.01 25.15
N ILE A 305 -71.22 20.28 24.22
CA ILE A 305 -70.96 21.00 22.89
C ILE A 305 -70.27 22.34 23.09
N LYS A 306 -70.61 22.99 24.20
CA LYS A 306 -70.20 24.35 24.52
C LYS A 306 -68.72 24.44 24.95
N GLN A 307 -68.15 23.35 25.47
CA GLN A 307 -66.81 23.36 26.05
C GLN A 307 -65.70 23.06 25.05
N ILE A 308 -66.01 22.33 23.97
CA ILE A 308 -64.95 21.83 23.08
C ILE A 308 -64.82 22.63 21.77
N GLY A 309 -65.77 23.51 21.46
CA GLY A 309 -65.69 24.41 20.31
C GLY A 309 -64.55 25.46 20.39
N ASP A 310 -64.21 25.92 21.60
CA ASP A 310 -63.22 26.97 21.80
C ASP A 310 -61.77 26.44 21.79
N ILE A 311 -61.57 25.21 22.22
CA ILE A 311 -60.24 24.60 22.34
C ILE A 311 -59.73 24.08 20.97
N ASN A 312 -60.62 23.51 20.13
CA ASN A 312 -60.28 23.02 18.79
C ASN A 312 -59.81 24.12 17.83
N LYS A 313 -60.33 25.35 17.94
CA LYS A 313 -59.88 26.50 17.13
C LYS A 313 -58.43 26.90 17.41
N GLN A 314 -57.99 26.76 18.66
CA GLN A 314 -56.63 27.10 19.06
C GLN A 314 -55.64 26.03 18.62
N GLN A 315 -55.98 24.74 18.73
CA GLN A 315 -55.12 23.63 18.30
C GLN A 315 -54.82 23.66 16.79
N LYS A 316 -55.85 23.84 15.96
CA LYS A 316 -55.70 23.85 14.49
C LYS A 316 -54.78 24.96 13.98
N ASN A 317 -54.80 26.13 14.60
CA ASN A 317 -53.91 27.25 14.25
C ASN A 317 -52.44 26.92 14.57
N PHE A 318 -52.15 26.23 15.67
CA PHE A 318 -50.78 25.83 16.02
C PHE A 318 -50.26 24.65 15.17
N GLU A 319 -51.12 23.72 14.76
CA GLU A 319 -50.78 22.62 13.85
C GLU A 319 -50.45 23.11 12.43
N GLU A 320 -51.20 24.08 11.91
CA GLU A 320 -50.86 24.75 10.64
C GLU A 320 -49.51 25.48 10.73
N GLN A 321 -49.21 26.13 11.86
CA GLN A 321 -47.91 26.76 12.10
C GLN A 321 -46.76 25.74 12.24
N LEU A 322 -47.03 24.56 12.83
CA LEU A 322 -46.07 23.46 12.92
C LEU A 322 -45.78 22.83 11.55
N GLY A 323 -46.81 22.64 10.73
CA GLY A 323 -46.69 22.17 9.34
C GLY A 323 -45.88 23.15 8.49
N ALA A 324 -46.14 24.44 8.63
CA ALA A 324 -45.35 25.49 7.98
C ALA A 324 -43.89 25.51 8.45
N ALA A 325 -43.62 25.33 9.75
CA ALA A 325 -42.26 25.27 10.29
C ALA A 325 -41.50 24.00 9.85
N SER A 326 -42.18 22.85 9.76
CA SER A 326 -41.61 21.58 9.33
C SER A 326 -41.35 21.54 7.82
N SER A 327 -42.23 22.16 7.03
CA SER A 327 -42.02 22.37 5.58
C SER A 327 -40.81 23.27 5.32
N LYS A 328 -40.69 24.39 6.05
CA LYS A 328 -39.52 25.27 5.98
C LYS A 328 -38.22 24.56 6.41
N PHE A 329 -38.27 23.72 7.45
CA PHE A 329 -37.13 22.90 7.84
C PHE A 329 -36.70 21.96 6.70
N ARG A 330 -37.66 21.26 6.07
CA ARG A 330 -37.38 20.36 4.94
C ARG A 330 -36.78 21.11 3.76
N GLU A 331 -37.36 22.25 3.40
CA GLU A 331 -36.89 23.11 2.31
C GLU A 331 -35.46 23.63 2.58
N HIS A 332 -35.18 24.11 3.79
CA HIS A 332 -33.84 24.58 4.16
C HIS A 332 -32.83 23.43 4.23
N ASN A 333 -33.23 22.24 4.67
CA ASN A 333 -32.35 21.08 4.74
C ASN A 333 -32.03 20.50 3.34
N GLU A 334 -33.01 20.49 2.43
CA GLU A 334 -32.79 20.13 1.02
C GLU A 334 -31.85 21.15 0.34
N LYS A 335 -32.06 22.45 0.55
CA LYS A 335 -31.16 23.52 0.09
C LYS A 335 -29.75 23.38 0.67
N LEU A 336 -29.61 23.02 1.96
CA LEU A 336 -28.32 22.81 2.61
C LEU A 336 -27.57 21.63 1.99
N ASN A 337 -28.26 20.52 1.74
CA ASN A 337 -27.65 19.33 1.12
C ASN A 337 -27.23 19.60 -0.33
N GLU A 338 -28.02 20.38 -1.08
CA GLU A 338 -27.65 20.81 -2.43
C GLU A 338 -26.42 21.74 -2.43
N LEU A 339 -26.37 22.70 -1.49
CA LEU A 339 -25.20 23.58 -1.31
C LEU A 339 -23.95 22.79 -0.88
N LYS A 340 -24.08 21.79 0.00
CA LYS A 340 -22.98 20.89 0.41
C LYS A 340 -22.49 19.99 -0.73
N ARG A 341 -23.35 19.64 -1.69
CA ARG A 341 -22.91 18.93 -2.92
C ARG A 341 -22.13 19.86 -3.83
N LYS A 342 -22.67 21.04 -4.14
CA LYS A 342 -22.03 22.04 -5.01
C LYS A 342 -20.71 22.56 -4.44
N ALA A 343 -20.61 22.76 -3.12
CA ALA A 343 -19.37 23.16 -2.46
C ALA A 343 -18.29 22.07 -2.50
N ARG A 344 -18.68 20.78 -2.52
CA ARG A 344 -17.72 19.67 -2.70
C ARG A 344 -17.19 19.59 -4.13
N GLU A 345 -18.06 19.81 -5.12
CA GLU A 345 -17.68 19.90 -6.53
C GLU A 345 -16.72 21.07 -6.76
N LEU A 346 -17.06 22.27 -6.27
CA LEU A 346 -16.20 23.46 -6.35
C LEU A 346 -14.87 23.27 -5.60
N ASN A 347 -14.84 22.59 -4.45
CA ASN A 347 -13.57 22.31 -3.75
C ASN A 347 -12.63 21.37 -4.52
N PHE A 348 -13.18 20.43 -5.29
CA PHE A 348 -12.38 19.57 -6.16
C PHE A 348 -11.77 20.39 -7.31
N ASP A 349 -12.58 21.25 -7.94
CA ASP A 349 -12.12 22.13 -9.02
C ASP A 349 -11.12 23.18 -8.51
N HIS A 350 -11.30 23.70 -7.30
CA HIS A 350 -10.35 24.58 -6.61
C HIS A 350 -8.99 23.91 -6.46
N HIS A 351 -8.96 22.67 -5.95
CA HIS A 351 -7.71 21.94 -5.76
C HIS A 351 -6.96 21.69 -7.07
N ASP A 352 -7.67 21.25 -8.12
CA ASP A 352 -7.09 21.03 -9.45
C ASP A 352 -6.57 22.35 -10.08
N LEU A 353 -7.28 23.46 -9.89
CA LEU A 353 -6.90 24.76 -10.43
C LEU A 353 -5.71 25.38 -9.68
N VAL A 354 -5.66 25.24 -8.34
CA VAL A 354 -4.50 25.62 -7.52
C VAL A 354 -3.24 24.89 -7.97
N ASP A 355 -3.35 23.59 -8.24
CA ASP A 355 -2.22 22.79 -8.72
C ASP A 355 -1.75 23.24 -10.11
N LYS A 356 -2.67 23.64 -11.00
CA LYS A 356 -2.32 24.19 -12.33
C LYS A 356 -1.64 25.55 -12.23
N VAL A 357 -2.13 26.44 -11.36
CA VAL A 357 -1.52 27.76 -11.08
C VAL A 357 -0.10 27.57 -10.54
N LYS A 358 0.10 26.67 -9.57
CA LYS A 358 1.43 26.37 -9.01
C LYS A 358 2.41 25.85 -10.06
N ARG A 359 1.97 24.97 -10.95
CA ARG A 359 2.81 24.47 -12.05
C ARG A 359 3.21 25.57 -13.04
N LYS A 360 2.30 26.49 -13.36
CA LYS A 360 2.60 27.63 -14.24
C LYS A 360 3.49 28.66 -13.57
N GLN A 361 3.31 28.92 -12.28
CA GLN A 361 4.22 29.74 -11.49
C GLN A 361 5.64 29.15 -11.49
N TRP A 362 5.77 27.85 -11.26
CA TRP A 362 7.07 27.18 -11.29
C TRP A 362 7.76 27.29 -12.67
N ASN A 363 7.01 27.23 -13.77
CA ASN A 363 7.55 27.44 -15.12
C ASN A 363 8.00 28.89 -15.35
N ILE A 364 7.25 29.87 -14.85
CA ILE A 364 7.63 31.29 -14.90
C ILE A 364 8.93 31.48 -14.11
N ASP A 365 9.00 31.00 -12.86
CA ASP A 365 10.20 31.10 -12.03
C ASP A 365 11.41 30.45 -12.71
N LEU A 366 11.21 29.33 -13.42
CA LEU A 366 12.25 28.66 -14.19
C LEU A 366 12.74 29.50 -15.38
N TYR A 367 11.82 30.07 -16.16
CA TYR A 367 12.17 30.90 -17.32
C TYR A 367 12.74 32.26 -16.90
N GLU A 368 12.23 32.86 -15.83
CA GLU A 368 12.77 34.08 -15.23
C GLU A 368 14.20 33.85 -14.76
N ARG A 369 14.52 32.73 -14.10
CA ARG A 369 15.90 32.36 -13.75
C ARG A 369 16.81 32.22 -14.97
N GLN A 370 16.30 31.72 -16.09
CA GLN A 370 17.06 31.60 -17.34
C GLN A 370 17.23 32.97 -18.03
N LEU A 371 16.22 33.83 -17.95
CA LEU A 371 16.19 35.17 -18.49
C LEU A 371 17.09 36.13 -17.69
N LEU A 372 17.15 35.97 -16.38
CA LEU A 372 18.04 36.73 -15.49
C LEU A 372 19.51 36.43 -15.82
N LYS A 373 19.84 35.16 -16.03
CA LYS A 373 21.16 34.74 -16.51
C LYS A 373 21.50 35.37 -17.87
N ALA A 374 20.58 35.31 -18.83
CA ALA A 374 20.83 35.83 -20.17
C ALA A 374 20.79 37.37 -20.26
N ASN A 375 19.94 38.07 -19.48
CA ASN A 375 19.93 39.54 -19.39
C ASN A 375 21.17 40.10 -18.67
N LYS A 376 21.70 39.36 -17.69
CA LYS A 376 22.96 39.66 -17.01
C LYS A 376 24.10 39.61 -18.03
N GLU A 377 24.19 38.53 -18.82
CA GLU A 377 25.12 38.40 -19.95
C GLU A 377 25.01 39.53 -20.99
N LEU A 378 23.85 40.18 -21.17
CA LEU A 378 23.66 41.28 -22.14
C LEU A 378 23.97 42.68 -21.60
N LYS A 379 23.65 42.93 -20.32
CA LYS A 379 23.92 44.22 -19.67
C LYS A 379 25.43 44.47 -19.56
N ASP A 380 26.21 43.41 -19.42
CA ASP A 380 27.67 43.46 -19.35
C ASP A 380 28.30 43.84 -20.72
N LEU A 381 27.62 43.56 -21.85
CA LEU A 381 28.08 43.96 -23.20
C LEU A 381 27.78 45.41 -23.60
N VAL A 382 26.70 46.00 -23.09
CA VAL A 382 26.21 47.32 -23.53
C VAL A 382 26.62 48.46 -22.58
N GLY A 383 27.06 48.12 -21.35
CA GLY A 383 27.34 49.06 -20.27
C GLY A 383 28.74 49.69 -20.23
N SER A 384 29.33 50.06 -21.37
CA SER A 384 30.45 51.02 -21.35
C SER A 384 29.96 52.43 -21.03
N SER A 385 29.85 52.77 -19.74
CA SER A 385 30.19 54.11 -19.21
C SER A 385 29.86 54.26 -17.71
N ALA A 386 30.92 54.54 -16.95
CA ALA A 386 30.94 55.40 -15.77
C ALA A 386 30.18 54.97 -14.49
N HIS A 387 30.84 54.19 -13.62
CA HIS A 387 30.91 54.44 -12.16
C HIS A 387 31.88 53.47 -11.46
N ASP A 388 32.47 53.93 -10.35
CA ASP A 388 33.62 53.35 -9.65
C ASP A 388 33.26 52.05 -8.87
N PRO A 389 33.64 50.86 -9.35
CA PRO A 389 33.12 49.56 -8.89
C PRO A 389 33.62 49.12 -7.49
N GLU A 390 34.69 49.73 -6.99
CA GLU A 390 35.34 49.33 -5.74
C GLU A 390 34.51 49.73 -4.49
N THR A 391 33.79 50.85 -4.56
CA THR A 391 32.99 51.38 -3.42
C THR A 391 31.65 50.66 -3.24
N GLU A 392 31.09 50.10 -4.31
CA GLU A 392 29.83 49.36 -4.31
C GLU A 392 30.04 47.92 -3.81
N LYS A 393 31.16 47.28 -4.19
CA LYS A 393 31.58 45.95 -3.71
C LYS A 393 31.73 45.90 -2.19
N ASN A 394 32.20 46.98 -1.56
CA ASN A 394 32.39 47.05 -0.11
C ASN A 394 31.07 47.23 0.67
N LYS A 395 30.12 48.02 0.16
CA LYS A 395 28.78 48.19 0.78
C LYS A 395 27.95 46.91 0.72
N LEU A 396 28.09 46.11 -0.34
CA LEU A 396 27.39 44.83 -0.49
C LEU A 396 27.94 43.75 0.45
N LYS A 397 29.26 43.74 0.71
CA LYS A 397 29.88 42.85 1.71
C LYS A 397 29.41 43.12 3.14
N GLU A 398 29.23 44.39 3.53
CA GLU A 398 28.68 44.74 4.85
C GLU A 398 27.20 44.33 5.02
N LYS A 399 26.41 44.35 3.95
CA LYS A 399 25.02 43.85 3.99
C LYS A 399 24.98 42.32 4.09
N LEU A 400 25.91 41.60 3.47
CA LEU A 400 26.01 40.14 3.60
C LEU A 400 26.34 39.69 5.02
N THR A 401 27.22 40.39 5.73
CA THR A 401 27.53 40.05 7.13
C THR A 401 26.34 40.30 8.06
N GLN A 402 25.55 41.36 7.83
CA GLN A 402 24.33 41.63 8.58
C GLN A 402 23.23 40.59 8.32
N ILE A 403 23.03 40.16 7.07
CA ILE A 403 22.05 39.12 6.73
C ILE A 403 22.48 37.76 7.28
N ALA A 404 23.78 37.43 7.22
CA ALA A 404 24.31 36.19 7.79
C ALA A 404 24.05 36.10 9.30
N ALA A 405 24.25 37.20 10.06
CA ALA A 405 23.94 37.24 11.49
C ALA A 405 22.44 37.09 11.79
N GLN A 406 21.57 37.64 10.94
CA GLN A 406 20.11 37.49 11.07
C GLN A 406 19.64 36.06 10.73
N MET A 407 20.30 35.40 9.78
CA MET A 407 20.05 34.01 9.44
C MET A 407 20.45 33.08 10.58
N GLU A 408 21.64 33.26 11.17
CA GLU A 408 22.10 32.45 12.30
C GLU A 408 21.16 32.55 13.51
N ALA A 409 20.66 33.76 13.81
CA ALA A 409 19.66 33.97 14.86
C ALA A 409 18.32 33.25 14.55
N ALA A 410 17.86 33.29 13.30
CA ALA A 410 16.63 32.63 12.88
C ALA A 410 16.77 31.09 12.80
N GLU A 411 17.95 30.57 12.45
CA GLU A 411 18.28 29.15 12.48
C GLU A 411 18.29 28.60 13.92
N LEU A 412 18.81 29.37 14.88
CA LEU A 412 18.75 29.03 16.31
C LEU A 412 17.31 28.99 16.83
N GLU A 413 16.45 29.95 16.45
CA GLU A 413 15.02 29.92 16.77
C GLU A 413 14.28 28.74 16.10
N GLN A 414 14.61 28.42 14.85
CA GLN A 414 14.03 27.27 14.16
C GLN A 414 14.44 25.95 14.82
N ALA A 415 15.69 25.84 15.27
CA ALA A 415 16.19 24.69 16.01
C ALA A 415 15.46 24.52 17.35
N SER A 416 15.22 25.61 18.09
CA SER A 416 14.49 25.55 19.37
C SER A 416 13.04 25.09 19.18
N TYR A 417 12.30 25.64 18.21
CA TYR A 417 10.94 25.21 17.90
C TYR A 417 10.88 23.77 17.36
N THR A 418 11.92 23.33 16.64
CA THR A 418 11.99 21.95 16.13
C THR A 418 12.19 20.94 17.27
N ASN A 419 13.01 21.28 18.26
CA ASN A 419 13.21 20.47 19.46
C ASN A 419 11.94 20.43 20.33
N GLU A 420 11.30 21.57 20.56
CA GLU A 420 10.01 21.65 21.29
C GLU A 420 8.91 20.85 20.58
N LEU A 421 8.79 20.97 19.24
CA LEU A 421 7.87 20.16 18.44
C LEU A 421 8.16 18.66 18.54
N GLY A 422 9.43 18.26 18.65
CA GLY A 422 9.82 16.87 18.88
C GLY A 422 9.23 16.32 20.18
N SER A 423 9.47 17.04 21.28
CA SER A 423 8.98 16.64 22.61
C SER A 423 7.44 16.61 22.69
N ILE A 424 6.76 17.65 22.21
CA ILE A 424 5.30 17.78 22.26
C ILE A 424 4.61 16.80 21.32
N LYS A 425 5.23 16.41 20.20
CA LYS A 425 4.67 15.35 19.32
C LYS A 425 4.63 14.00 20.02
N VAL A 426 5.67 13.64 20.77
CA VAL A 426 5.71 12.38 21.54
C VAL A 426 4.62 12.39 22.62
N GLU A 427 4.48 13.50 23.36
CA GLU A 427 3.41 13.67 24.33
C GLU A 427 2.01 13.59 23.68
N TYR A 428 1.83 14.21 22.50
CA TYR A 428 0.58 14.18 21.75
C TYR A 428 0.20 12.76 21.32
N GLU A 429 1.16 11.98 20.83
CA GLU A 429 0.91 10.59 20.45
C GLU A 429 0.55 9.71 21.64
N ASN A 430 1.21 9.90 22.79
CA ASN A 430 0.91 9.16 24.02
C ASN A 430 -0.49 9.51 24.55
N LEU A 431 -0.82 10.79 24.61
CA LEU A 431 -2.11 11.27 25.11
C LEU A 431 -3.27 10.91 24.17
N LYS A 432 -3.01 10.86 22.86
CA LYS A 432 -3.95 10.37 21.85
C LYS A 432 -4.27 8.89 22.02
N LYS A 433 -3.25 8.06 22.32
CA LYS A 433 -3.44 6.64 22.64
C LYS A 433 -4.25 6.48 23.92
N GLU A 434 -3.89 7.20 24.98
CA GLU A 434 -4.60 7.17 26.26
C GLU A 434 -6.07 7.60 26.12
N PHE A 435 -6.35 8.68 25.38
CA PHE A 435 -7.72 9.12 25.12
C PHE A 435 -8.54 8.06 24.36
N LYS A 436 -7.92 7.41 23.37
CA LYS A 436 -8.57 6.34 22.62
C LYS A 436 -8.86 5.12 23.51
N GLU A 437 -7.89 4.67 24.29
CA GLU A 437 -8.04 3.56 25.23
C GLU A 437 -9.15 3.85 26.25
N ASN A 438 -9.16 5.06 26.82
CA ASN A 438 -10.19 5.46 27.77
C ASN A 438 -11.59 5.49 27.16
N THR A 439 -11.70 5.94 25.90
CA THR A 439 -12.97 5.98 25.15
C THR A 439 -13.46 4.57 24.80
N ASP A 440 -12.55 3.70 24.38
CA ASP A 440 -12.86 2.30 24.06
C ASP A 440 -13.36 1.56 25.32
N GLN A 441 -12.71 1.75 26.46
CA GLN A 441 -13.14 1.20 27.76
C GLN A 441 -14.50 1.75 28.20
N HIS A 442 -14.75 3.05 28.04
CA HIS A 442 -16.06 3.65 28.31
C HIS A 442 -17.16 2.97 27.49
N SER A 443 -16.94 2.81 26.18
CA SER A 443 -17.91 2.18 25.29
C SER A 443 -18.19 0.70 25.65
N LEU A 444 -17.19 0.00 26.17
CA LEU A 444 -17.32 -1.40 26.59
C LEU A 444 -18.12 -1.52 27.89
N LEU A 445 -17.86 -0.67 28.86
CA LEU A 445 -18.63 -0.59 30.11
C LEU A 445 -20.08 -0.16 29.86
N GLU A 446 -20.30 0.75 28.91
CA GLU A 446 -21.64 1.20 28.52
C GLU A 446 -22.46 0.06 27.92
N ARG A 447 -21.85 -0.72 27.01
CA ARG A 447 -22.48 -1.94 26.46
C ARG A 447 -22.74 -3.00 27.52
N ARG A 448 -21.88 -3.12 28.54
CA ARG A 448 -22.09 -4.05 29.64
C ARG A 448 -23.29 -3.62 30.48
N ARG A 449 -23.38 -2.33 30.81
CA ARG A 449 -24.51 -1.76 31.56
C ARG A 449 -25.83 -1.95 30.81
N THR A 450 -25.88 -1.65 29.51
CA THR A 450 -27.12 -1.83 28.73
C THR A 450 -27.56 -3.29 28.69
N ARG A 451 -26.63 -4.24 28.57
CA ARG A 451 -26.94 -5.67 28.65
C ARG A 451 -27.54 -6.07 30.00
N ILE A 452 -26.97 -5.60 31.11
CA ILE A 452 -27.49 -5.89 32.45
C ILE A 452 -28.92 -5.33 32.61
N ILE A 453 -29.19 -4.13 32.08
CA ILE A 453 -30.54 -3.54 32.09
C ILE A 453 -31.51 -4.40 31.28
N GLU A 454 -31.13 -4.77 30.05
CA GLU A 454 -31.94 -5.65 29.20
C GLU A 454 -32.22 -7.00 29.90
N GLU A 455 -31.20 -7.63 30.49
CA GLU A 455 -31.33 -8.89 31.22
C GLU A 455 -32.23 -8.77 32.44
N LYS A 456 -32.08 -7.70 33.24
CA LYS A 456 -32.96 -7.40 34.38
C LYS A 456 -34.42 -7.25 33.94
N THR A 457 -34.68 -6.48 32.86
CA THR A 457 -36.06 -6.26 32.39
C THR A 457 -36.70 -7.54 31.84
N LEU A 458 -35.92 -8.39 31.16
CA LEU A 458 -36.36 -9.71 30.70
C LEU A 458 -36.64 -10.64 31.88
N PHE A 459 -35.78 -10.64 32.90
CA PHE A 459 -35.98 -11.42 34.13
C PHE A 459 -37.27 -11.04 34.86
N GLU A 460 -37.50 -9.73 35.06
CA GLU A 460 -38.73 -9.21 35.69
C GLU A 460 -40.01 -9.64 34.94
N GLN A 461 -39.99 -9.59 33.61
CA GLN A 461 -41.12 -10.01 32.77
C GLN A 461 -41.31 -11.53 32.76
N SER A 462 -40.21 -12.29 32.79
CA SER A 462 -40.24 -13.75 32.80
C SER A 462 -40.86 -14.35 34.06
N LYS A 463 -40.85 -13.61 35.19
CA LYS A 463 -41.60 -13.97 36.40
C LYS A 463 -43.11 -13.91 36.21
N ALA A 464 -43.60 -13.03 35.34
CA ALA A 464 -45.02 -12.91 35.02
C ALA A 464 -45.44 -13.92 33.95
N ASP A 465 -44.63 -14.10 32.91
CA ASP A 465 -44.85 -15.10 31.86
C ASP A 465 -43.53 -15.74 31.40
N LYS A 466 -43.45 -17.07 31.49
CA LYS A 466 -42.28 -17.85 31.07
C LYS A 466 -41.94 -17.67 29.58
N LEU A 467 -42.91 -17.32 28.73
CA LEU A 467 -42.70 -17.10 27.30
C LEU A 467 -42.01 -15.74 27.01
N ALA A 468 -41.95 -14.82 27.98
CA ALA A 468 -41.25 -13.54 27.84
C ALA A 468 -39.72 -13.69 27.80
N ILE A 469 -39.16 -14.86 28.17
CA ILE A 469 -37.72 -15.16 28.08
C ILE A 469 -37.23 -15.07 26.62
N PHE A 470 -38.11 -15.41 25.66
CA PHE A 470 -37.82 -15.35 24.23
C PHE A 470 -37.91 -13.93 23.65
N GLY A 471 -38.41 -12.97 24.43
CA GLY A 471 -38.59 -11.57 24.07
C GLY A 471 -39.84 -10.95 24.70
N LYS A 472 -39.76 -9.66 25.03
CA LYS A 472 -40.82 -8.89 25.71
C LYS A 472 -42.21 -9.03 25.06
N ASP A 473 -42.27 -9.03 23.73
CA ASP A 473 -43.53 -9.04 22.99
C ASP A 473 -43.99 -10.44 22.53
N VAL A 474 -43.23 -11.51 22.87
CA VAL A 474 -43.51 -12.87 22.42
C VAL A 474 -44.81 -13.46 22.98
N PRO A 475 -45.14 -13.30 24.28
CA PRO A 475 -46.44 -13.74 24.81
C PRO A 475 -47.62 -13.15 24.05
N ARG A 476 -47.59 -11.83 23.87
CA ARG A 476 -48.61 -11.08 23.14
C ARG A 476 -48.70 -11.54 21.69
N LEU A 477 -47.56 -11.81 21.04
CA LEU A 477 -47.55 -12.32 19.67
C LEU A 477 -48.20 -13.70 19.55
N LEU A 478 -48.00 -14.59 20.53
CA LEU A 478 -48.63 -15.92 20.53
C LEU A 478 -50.13 -15.84 20.72
N GLU A 479 -50.62 -15.01 21.64
CA GLU A 479 -52.06 -14.75 21.80
C GLU A 479 -52.70 -14.23 20.50
N LEU A 480 -51.98 -13.36 19.78
CA LEU A 480 -52.44 -12.80 18.52
C LEU A 480 -52.42 -13.82 17.37
N ILE A 481 -51.44 -14.70 17.33
CA ILE A 481 -51.40 -15.82 16.38
C ILE A 481 -52.61 -16.73 16.62
N ASP A 482 -52.92 -17.02 17.88
CA ASP A 482 -54.05 -17.89 18.24
C ASP A 482 -55.40 -17.20 17.94
N THR A 483 -55.50 -15.89 18.17
CA THR A 483 -56.69 -15.10 17.85
C THR A 483 -56.93 -14.99 16.33
N ASN A 484 -55.86 -14.93 15.54
CA ASN A 484 -55.93 -14.79 14.07
C ASN A 484 -55.61 -16.12 13.36
N ILE A 485 -55.92 -17.27 13.97
CA ILE A 485 -55.54 -18.58 13.43
C ILE A 485 -56.12 -18.83 12.02
N ASN A 486 -57.29 -18.26 11.72
CA ASN A 486 -57.97 -18.37 10.43
C ASN A 486 -57.26 -17.58 9.29
N SER A 487 -56.34 -16.68 9.63
CA SER A 487 -55.53 -15.95 8.64
C SER A 487 -54.32 -16.75 8.17
N PHE A 488 -54.08 -17.94 8.76
CA PHE A 488 -52.98 -18.83 8.41
C PHE A 488 -53.51 -20.12 7.77
N LYS A 489 -52.82 -20.60 6.73
CA LYS A 489 -53.03 -21.94 6.16
C LYS A 489 -52.60 -23.03 7.15
N LYS A 490 -51.45 -22.82 7.80
CA LYS A 490 -50.99 -23.62 8.94
C LYS A 490 -50.46 -22.70 10.03
N ARG A 491 -50.80 -22.99 11.28
CA ARG A 491 -50.39 -22.19 12.44
C ARG A 491 -48.85 -22.09 12.52
N PRO A 492 -48.26 -20.88 12.54
CA PRO A 492 -46.82 -20.71 12.72
C PRO A 492 -46.30 -21.40 14.00
N ILE A 493 -45.14 -22.07 13.90
CA ILE A 493 -44.52 -22.81 15.00
C ILE A 493 -43.36 -21.98 15.56
N GLY A 494 -43.51 -21.45 16.76
CA GLY A 494 -42.43 -20.75 17.45
C GLY A 494 -42.84 -20.26 18.83
N PRO A 495 -41.93 -19.63 19.59
CA PRO A 495 -40.49 -19.65 19.35
C PRO A 495 -39.92 -21.07 19.47
N ILE A 496 -38.96 -21.44 18.61
CA ILE A 496 -38.44 -22.81 18.50
C ILE A 496 -37.92 -23.35 19.84
N GLY A 497 -37.29 -22.53 20.66
CA GLY A 497 -36.77 -22.96 21.96
C GLY A 497 -37.82 -23.46 22.94
N ASN A 498 -39.09 -23.08 22.78
CA ASN A 498 -40.19 -23.60 23.59
C ASN A 498 -40.46 -25.10 23.34
N TYR A 499 -40.04 -25.62 22.18
CA TYR A 499 -40.21 -27.02 21.78
C TYR A 499 -38.95 -27.87 22.07
N ILE A 500 -37.92 -27.29 22.68
CA ILE A 500 -36.65 -27.95 22.97
C ILE A 500 -36.58 -28.27 24.45
N LYS A 501 -36.43 -29.55 24.79
CA LYS A 501 -36.10 -30.03 26.13
C LYS A 501 -34.71 -30.67 26.11
N LEU A 502 -34.02 -30.65 27.25
CA LEU A 502 -32.72 -31.29 27.42
C LEU A 502 -32.86 -32.54 28.30
N LYS A 503 -32.30 -33.66 27.82
CA LYS A 503 -32.18 -34.88 28.63
C LYS A 503 -31.18 -34.73 29.77
N ASP A 504 -30.11 -33.97 29.52
CA ASP A 504 -29.06 -33.67 30.49
C ASP A 504 -28.80 -32.17 30.55
N LYS A 505 -29.05 -31.59 31.72
CA LYS A 505 -29.01 -30.14 31.96
C LYS A 505 -27.59 -29.58 31.91
N LYS A 506 -26.55 -30.40 32.12
CA LYS A 506 -25.15 -29.90 32.10
C LYS A 506 -24.76 -29.31 30.73
N TRP A 507 -25.44 -29.71 29.66
CA TRP A 507 -25.20 -29.23 28.30
C TRP A 507 -25.99 -27.99 27.90
N ALA A 508 -26.75 -27.37 28.81
CA ALA A 508 -27.58 -26.22 28.49
C ALA A 508 -26.79 -25.05 27.87
N ASN A 509 -25.69 -24.65 28.51
CA ASN A 509 -24.81 -23.59 28.02
C ASN A 509 -24.25 -23.88 26.60
N PRO A 510 -23.56 -25.01 26.35
CA PRO A 510 -23.05 -25.35 25.02
C PRO A 510 -24.11 -25.45 23.92
N ILE A 511 -25.29 -26.00 24.24
CA ILE A 511 -26.36 -26.20 23.26
C ILE A 511 -27.03 -24.87 22.93
N GLU A 512 -27.36 -24.06 23.93
CA GLU A 512 -27.92 -22.72 23.72
C GLU A 512 -26.94 -21.80 22.97
N PHE A 513 -25.63 -21.91 23.27
CA PHE A 513 -24.57 -21.25 22.52
C PHE A 513 -24.53 -21.67 21.05
N CYS A 514 -24.86 -22.94 20.76
CA CYS A 514 -24.91 -23.46 19.40
C CYS A 514 -26.11 -22.93 18.63
N LEU A 515 -27.27 -22.86 19.29
CA LEU A 515 -28.53 -22.43 18.69
C LEU A 515 -28.60 -20.90 18.53
N LYS A 516 -27.94 -20.12 19.41
CA LYS A 516 -27.90 -18.64 19.37
C LYS A 516 -29.30 -18.04 19.15
N ASN A 517 -29.45 -17.20 18.11
CA ASN A 517 -30.70 -16.53 17.76
C ASN A 517 -31.79 -17.47 17.23
N MET A 518 -31.49 -18.76 16.98
CA MET A 518 -32.49 -19.73 16.50
C MET A 518 -33.54 -20.03 17.56
N ILE A 519 -33.19 -19.89 18.84
CA ILE A 519 -34.09 -20.17 19.96
C ILE A 519 -35.36 -19.30 19.91
N GLY A 520 -35.24 -18.04 19.49
CA GLY A 520 -36.37 -17.10 19.33
C GLY A 520 -37.00 -17.09 17.93
N THR A 521 -36.72 -18.08 17.08
CA THR A 521 -37.20 -18.11 15.69
C THR A 521 -38.59 -18.73 15.58
N PHE A 522 -39.40 -18.24 14.65
CA PHE A 522 -40.70 -18.77 14.26
C PHE A 522 -40.61 -19.43 12.87
N LEU A 523 -41.27 -20.55 12.70
CA LEU A 523 -41.37 -21.31 11.46
C LEU A 523 -42.77 -21.12 10.86
N CYS A 524 -42.82 -20.79 9.56
CA CYS A 524 -44.04 -20.68 8.78
C CYS A 524 -44.00 -21.72 7.64
N ASP A 525 -45.12 -22.39 7.38
CA ASP A 525 -45.24 -23.42 6.35
C ASP A 525 -45.07 -22.84 4.94
N SER A 526 -45.73 -21.69 4.69
CA SER A 526 -45.75 -21.05 3.38
C SER A 526 -45.29 -19.58 3.41
N SER A 527 -45.00 -19.02 2.22
CA SER A 527 -44.72 -17.59 2.10
C SER A 527 -45.95 -16.73 2.41
N GLU A 528 -47.16 -17.27 2.32
CA GLU A 528 -48.40 -16.58 2.66
C GLU A 528 -48.57 -16.49 4.18
N ASP A 529 -48.32 -17.58 4.91
CA ASP A 529 -48.35 -17.57 6.39
C ASP A 529 -47.31 -16.59 6.95
N ARG A 530 -46.15 -16.50 6.30
CA ARG A 530 -45.13 -15.50 6.65
C ARG A 530 -45.62 -14.07 6.42
N LYS A 531 -46.34 -13.80 5.33
CA LYS A 531 -46.92 -12.47 5.06
C LYS A 531 -47.98 -12.13 6.10
N ALA A 532 -48.87 -13.06 6.43
CA ALA A 532 -49.88 -12.88 7.48
C ALA A 532 -49.23 -12.58 8.84
N LEU A 533 -48.18 -13.33 9.22
CA LEU A 533 -47.44 -13.08 10.47
C LEU A 533 -46.74 -11.71 10.44
N ASP A 534 -46.16 -11.34 9.30
CA ASP A 534 -45.53 -10.03 9.10
C ASP A 534 -46.53 -8.88 9.17
N GLU A 535 -47.75 -9.06 8.66
CA GLU A 535 -48.84 -8.09 8.72
C GLU A 535 -49.38 -7.91 10.14
N ILE A 536 -49.53 -9.01 10.89
CA ILE A 536 -49.90 -8.96 12.31
C ILE A 536 -48.84 -8.18 13.11
N CYS A 537 -47.55 -8.45 12.86
CA CYS A 537 -46.46 -7.71 13.51
C CYS A 537 -46.48 -6.21 13.15
N LYS A 538 -46.72 -5.86 11.87
CA LYS A 538 -46.76 -4.48 11.38
C LYS A 538 -47.94 -3.69 11.95
N THR A 539 -49.13 -4.28 11.93
CA THR A 539 -50.38 -3.63 12.37
C THR A 539 -50.32 -3.21 13.83
N LEU A 540 -49.59 -3.98 14.65
CA LEU A 540 -49.55 -3.82 16.10
C LEU A 540 -48.22 -3.26 16.62
N GLN A 541 -47.34 -2.80 15.71
CA GLN A 541 -46.01 -2.23 16.02
C GLN A 541 -45.12 -3.14 16.87
N ILE A 542 -45.27 -4.47 16.74
CA ILE A 542 -44.44 -5.45 17.44
C ILE A 542 -43.11 -5.61 16.69
N ARG A 543 -41.99 -5.67 17.42
CA ARG A 543 -40.67 -5.93 16.82
C ARG A 543 -40.68 -7.31 16.15
N LYS A 544 -40.52 -7.32 14.82
CA LYS A 544 -40.54 -8.54 14.01
C LYS A 544 -39.54 -9.60 14.53
N PRO A 545 -40.00 -10.80 14.92
CA PRO A 545 -39.11 -11.90 15.30
C PRO A 545 -38.41 -12.49 14.08
N ASN A 546 -37.42 -13.35 14.30
CA ASN A 546 -36.80 -14.09 13.20
C ASN A 546 -37.81 -15.11 12.67
N VAL A 547 -38.18 -15.02 11.38
CA VAL A 547 -39.18 -15.91 10.75
C VAL A 547 -38.55 -16.65 9.58
N ILE A 548 -38.73 -17.97 9.56
CA ILE A 548 -38.22 -18.84 8.50
C ILE A 548 -39.37 -19.59 7.85
N THR A 549 -39.37 -19.60 6.52
CA THR A 549 -40.34 -20.34 5.74
C THR A 549 -39.78 -21.72 5.41
N THR A 550 -40.44 -22.76 5.88
CA THR A 550 -40.12 -24.16 5.57
C THR A 550 -41.40 -24.96 5.60
N GLU A 551 -41.58 -25.85 4.64
CA GLU A 551 -42.72 -26.77 4.63
C GLU A 551 -42.70 -27.62 5.91
N PHE A 552 -43.85 -27.73 6.56
CA PHE A 552 -44.01 -28.50 7.78
C PHE A 552 -44.00 -29.98 7.44
N ALA A 553 -43.16 -30.71 8.15
CA ALA A 553 -42.98 -32.14 7.97
C ALA A 553 -43.66 -32.89 9.12
N ASP A 554 -44.44 -33.91 8.78
CA ASP A 554 -45.09 -34.77 9.78
C ASP A 554 -44.15 -35.87 10.32
N GLN A 555 -43.01 -36.08 9.65
CA GLN A 555 -42.02 -37.11 10.00
C GLN A 555 -40.63 -36.54 10.21
N LYS A 556 -39.89 -37.15 11.13
CA LYS A 556 -38.47 -36.84 11.39
C LYS A 556 -37.61 -37.38 10.24
N TYR A 557 -36.55 -36.66 9.87
CA TYR A 557 -35.62 -37.14 8.84
C TYR A 557 -35.01 -38.50 9.19
N ASP A 558 -34.83 -39.34 8.17
CA ASP A 558 -34.04 -40.57 8.31
C ASP A 558 -32.55 -40.22 8.39
N LEU A 559 -31.93 -40.62 9.51
CA LEU A 559 -30.54 -40.33 9.83
C LEU A 559 -29.62 -41.54 9.61
N PHE A 560 -30.12 -42.61 8.99
CA PHE A 560 -29.34 -43.82 8.77
C PHE A 560 -28.01 -43.53 8.06
N GLY A 561 -26.91 -43.94 8.68
CA GLY A 561 -25.54 -43.73 8.17
C GLY A 561 -24.99 -42.31 8.25
N ARG A 562 -25.76 -41.33 8.78
CA ARG A 562 -25.36 -39.92 8.91
C ARG A 562 -24.85 -39.54 10.30
N GLU A 563 -25.07 -40.39 11.29
CA GLU A 563 -24.61 -40.15 12.66
C GLU A 563 -23.15 -40.61 12.89
N PRO A 564 -22.42 -39.96 13.81
CA PRO A 564 -21.16 -40.45 14.35
C PRO A 564 -21.32 -41.74 15.19
N PRO A 565 -20.23 -42.48 15.46
CA PRO A 565 -20.26 -43.67 16.31
C PRO A 565 -20.94 -43.44 17.68
N ASN A 566 -21.55 -44.49 18.24
CA ASN A 566 -22.33 -44.41 19.50
C ASN A 566 -21.48 -44.03 20.73
N GLU A 567 -20.15 -44.13 20.65
CA GLU A 567 -19.23 -43.74 21.72
C GLU A 567 -19.16 -42.22 21.95
N PHE A 568 -19.53 -41.40 20.95
CA PHE A 568 -19.51 -39.93 21.06
C PHE A 568 -20.90 -39.37 21.34
N THR A 569 -21.04 -38.49 22.34
CA THR A 569 -22.30 -37.78 22.56
C THR A 569 -22.45 -36.66 21.53
N THR A 570 -23.62 -36.51 20.92
CA THR A 570 -23.93 -35.44 19.96
C THR A 570 -25.02 -34.52 20.51
N ILE A 571 -25.17 -33.32 19.93
CA ILE A 571 -26.27 -32.41 20.29
C ILE A 571 -27.62 -33.11 20.12
N LEU A 572 -27.85 -33.79 18.98
CA LEU A 572 -29.10 -34.50 18.72
C LEU A 572 -29.44 -35.54 19.81
N ARG A 573 -28.45 -36.27 20.34
CA ARG A 573 -28.67 -37.31 21.35
C ARG A 573 -29.15 -36.74 22.69
N VAL A 574 -28.70 -35.52 23.02
CA VAL A 574 -29.04 -34.81 24.26
C VAL A 574 -30.35 -34.00 24.14
N LEU A 575 -30.70 -33.59 22.92
CA LEU A 575 -31.96 -32.90 22.64
C LEU A 575 -33.16 -33.86 22.74
N ASP A 576 -34.25 -33.36 23.30
CA ASP A 576 -35.58 -33.96 23.24
C ASP A 576 -36.55 -32.95 22.60
N VAL A 577 -36.93 -33.23 21.35
CA VAL A 577 -37.79 -32.37 20.53
C VAL A 577 -38.94 -33.22 20.00
N GLU A 578 -40.14 -32.89 20.47
CA GLU A 578 -41.37 -33.61 20.14
C GLU A 578 -41.85 -33.26 18.72
N ASN A 579 -41.76 -31.98 18.31
CA ASN A 579 -42.22 -31.51 17.01
C ASN A 579 -41.24 -31.89 15.87
N PRO A 580 -41.65 -32.70 14.87
CA PRO A 580 -40.76 -33.16 13.79
C PRO A 580 -40.20 -32.01 12.92
N THR A 581 -41.01 -31.01 12.58
CA THR A 581 -40.59 -29.82 11.82
C THR A 581 -39.48 -29.06 12.53
N VAL A 582 -39.61 -28.86 13.84
CA VAL A 582 -38.59 -28.15 14.64
C VAL A 582 -37.28 -28.94 14.68
N LEU A 583 -37.35 -30.26 14.87
CA LEU A 583 -36.17 -31.11 14.89
C LEU A 583 -35.44 -31.11 13.53
N ASN A 584 -36.18 -31.29 12.44
CA ASN A 584 -35.66 -31.27 11.08
C ASN A 584 -34.98 -29.93 10.75
N TYR A 585 -35.58 -28.82 11.18
CA TYR A 585 -34.97 -27.50 11.03
C TYR A 585 -33.66 -27.33 11.80
N ILE A 586 -33.55 -27.86 13.03
CA ILE A 586 -32.31 -27.87 13.81
C ILE A 586 -31.22 -28.70 13.10
N LEU A 587 -31.59 -29.84 12.53
CA LEU A 587 -30.70 -30.69 11.74
C LEU A 587 -30.20 -29.94 10.49
N ASP A 588 -31.08 -29.27 9.75
CA ASP A 588 -30.71 -28.54 8.53
C ASP A 588 -29.77 -27.36 8.78
N LYS A 589 -29.95 -26.64 9.89
CA LYS A 589 -29.17 -25.42 10.18
C LYS A 589 -27.93 -25.66 11.01
N VAL A 590 -28.01 -26.48 12.06
CA VAL A 590 -26.93 -26.68 13.03
C VAL A 590 -26.19 -28.00 12.78
N ARG A 591 -26.82 -28.92 12.04
CA ARG A 591 -26.32 -30.29 11.84
C ARG A 591 -26.10 -30.99 13.17
N ALA A 592 -27.08 -30.88 14.07
CA ALA A 592 -27.02 -31.36 15.45
C ALA A 592 -26.67 -32.85 15.58
N GLU A 593 -26.94 -33.66 14.55
CA GLU A 593 -26.54 -35.06 14.44
C GLU A 593 -25.02 -35.26 14.34
N SER A 594 -24.31 -34.25 13.83
CA SER A 594 -22.88 -34.30 13.52
C SER A 594 -22.01 -33.48 14.48
N VAL A 595 -22.60 -32.73 15.41
CA VAL A 595 -21.87 -31.91 16.39
C VAL A 595 -21.61 -32.72 17.65
N LEU A 596 -20.34 -32.96 17.97
CA LEU A 596 -19.91 -33.72 19.15
C LEU A 596 -19.84 -32.87 20.42
N LEU A 597 -20.12 -33.47 21.56
CA LEU A 597 -20.08 -32.85 22.89
C LEU A 597 -19.00 -33.51 23.76
N PHE A 598 -18.13 -32.69 24.37
CA PHE A 598 -17.04 -33.14 25.24
C PHE A 598 -17.00 -32.36 26.55
N GLU A 599 -16.60 -33.00 27.64
CA GLU A 599 -16.55 -32.30 28.93
C GLU A 599 -15.31 -31.39 29.06
N LYS A 600 -14.20 -31.77 28.43
CA LYS A 600 -12.91 -31.07 28.54
C LYS A 600 -12.33 -30.73 27.16
N ASP A 601 -11.71 -29.56 27.06
CA ASP A 601 -11.08 -29.03 25.84
C ASP A 601 -10.00 -29.94 25.29
N ASP A 602 -9.17 -30.54 26.14
CA ASP A 602 -8.09 -31.43 25.71
C ASP A 602 -8.61 -32.69 25.01
N VAL A 603 -9.70 -33.26 25.54
CA VAL A 603 -10.33 -34.45 24.98
C VAL A 603 -10.96 -34.13 23.62
N ALA A 604 -11.63 -32.97 23.51
CA ALA A 604 -12.24 -32.52 22.26
C ALA A 604 -11.19 -32.29 21.16
N ARG A 605 -10.06 -31.66 21.52
CA ARG A 605 -8.95 -31.40 20.58
C ARG A 605 -8.30 -32.70 20.12
N ASN A 606 -8.01 -33.60 21.04
CA ASN A 606 -7.38 -34.90 20.75
C ASN A 606 -8.30 -35.80 19.91
N ALA A 607 -9.61 -35.77 20.14
CA ALA A 607 -10.56 -36.56 19.35
C ALA A 607 -10.75 -36.01 17.93
N MET A 608 -10.62 -34.70 17.73
CA MET A 608 -10.88 -34.04 16.44
C MET A 608 -9.63 -33.82 15.57
N TYR A 609 -8.42 -33.93 16.14
CA TYR A 609 -7.14 -33.78 15.45
C TYR A 609 -6.35 -35.11 15.40
N PRO A 610 -5.67 -35.44 14.29
CA PRO A 610 -5.66 -34.76 12.99
C PRO A 610 -6.85 -35.15 12.12
N LYS A 611 -7.52 -36.26 12.43
CA LYS A 611 -8.67 -36.79 11.68
C LYS A 611 -9.87 -36.89 12.64
N PRO A 612 -10.99 -36.20 12.38
CA PRO A 612 -12.17 -36.29 13.21
C PRO A 612 -12.88 -37.64 13.05
N PRO A 613 -13.72 -38.06 14.02
CA PRO A 613 -14.55 -39.26 13.90
C PRO A 613 -15.47 -39.20 12.67
N LYS A 614 -15.85 -40.38 12.15
CA LYS A 614 -16.74 -40.48 10.98
C LYS A 614 -18.02 -39.66 11.23
N ASN A 615 -18.45 -38.90 10.23
CA ASN A 615 -19.63 -38.02 10.27
C ASN A 615 -19.59 -36.85 11.28
N ALA A 616 -18.47 -36.59 11.98
CA ALA A 616 -18.36 -35.44 12.89
C ALA A 616 -18.06 -34.14 12.14
N SER A 617 -18.87 -33.09 12.36
CA SER A 617 -18.74 -31.77 11.73
C SER A 617 -17.88 -30.80 12.54
N LYS A 618 -18.17 -30.68 13.83
CA LYS A 618 -17.46 -29.86 14.81
C LYS A 618 -17.66 -30.47 16.20
N ALA A 619 -16.89 -30.02 17.18
CA ALA A 619 -17.06 -30.40 18.57
C ALA A 619 -17.17 -29.18 19.47
N ILE A 620 -17.93 -29.31 20.56
CA ILE A 620 -18.16 -28.25 21.55
C ILE A 620 -17.97 -28.80 22.94
N THR A 621 -17.38 -28.00 23.82
CA THR A 621 -17.14 -28.39 25.22
C THR A 621 -18.08 -27.70 26.21
N LEU A 622 -18.06 -28.14 27.47
CA LEU A 622 -18.79 -27.48 28.57
C LEU A 622 -18.41 -26.00 28.77
N ALA A 623 -17.17 -25.62 28.43
CA ALA A 623 -16.70 -24.23 28.44
C ALA A 623 -17.15 -23.42 27.20
N CYS A 624 -18.03 -24.00 26.38
CA CYS A 624 -18.45 -23.45 25.09
C CYS A 624 -17.28 -23.24 24.10
N SER A 625 -16.15 -23.94 24.29
CA SER A 625 -15.04 -23.94 23.32
C SER A 625 -15.46 -24.71 22.07
N GLU A 626 -15.20 -24.17 20.87
CA GLU A 626 -15.50 -24.82 19.59
C GLU A 626 -14.23 -25.38 18.94
N VAL A 627 -14.27 -26.65 18.53
CA VAL A 627 -13.21 -27.32 17.76
C VAL A 627 -13.72 -27.63 16.36
N ASN A 628 -13.09 -27.02 15.35
CA ASN A 628 -13.39 -27.28 13.95
C ASN A 628 -12.24 -28.07 13.31
N PRO A 629 -12.50 -29.28 12.78
CA PRO A 629 -11.47 -30.13 12.21
C PRO A 629 -10.97 -29.61 10.86
N GLN A 630 -9.76 -29.99 10.47
CA GLN A 630 -9.22 -29.65 9.15
C GLN A 630 -10.05 -30.31 8.03
N ARG A 631 -10.47 -29.52 7.04
CA ARG A 631 -11.26 -29.99 5.90
C ARG A 631 -10.83 -29.30 4.60
N GLY A 632 -10.23 -30.05 3.67
CA GLY A 632 -9.72 -29.51 2.42
C GLY A 632 -8.66 -28.44 2.66
N SER A 633 -8.88 -27.22 2.14
CA SER A 633 -8.01 -26.05 2.33
C SER A 633 -8.25 -25.28 3.63
N ARG A 634 -9.29 -25.61 4.41
CA ARG A 634 -9.57 -24.94 5.69
C ARG A 634 -8.70 -25.55 6.81
N PRO A 635 -7.91 -24.73 7.53
CA PRO A 635 -7.06 -25.22 8.61
C PRO A 635 -7.90 -25.68 9.80
N TYR A 636 -7.31 -26.52 10.66
CA TYR A 636 -7.84 -26.83 11.97
C TYR A 636 -7.97 -25.54 12.81
N GLN A 637 -9.10 -25.37 13.52
CA GLN A 637 -9.36 -24.18 14.33
C GLN A 637 -9.90 -24.58 15.71
N PHE A 638 -9.37 -23.94 16.75
CA PHE A 638 -9.83 -24.06 18.12
C PHE A 638 -10.17 -22.68 18.67
N PHE A 639 -11.45 -22.46 18.97
CA PHE A 639 -11.95 -21.25 19.60
C PHE A 639 -12.10 -21.53 21.09
N ARG A 640 -11.19 -20.95 21.88
CA ARG A 640 -11.13 -21.16 23.31
C ARG A 640 -12.11 -20.25 24.04
N ASP A 641 -12.86 -20.87 24.95
CA ASP A 641 -13.49 -20.29 26.12
C ASP A 641 -14.45 -19.11 25.85
N HIS A 642 -15.74 -19.45 25.89
CA HIS A 642 -16.83 -18.50 25.95
C HIS A 642 -17.54 -18.60 27.32
N SER A 643 -16.78 -18.72 28.42
CA SER A 643 -17.29 -18.80 29.80
C SER A 643 -18.30 -17.72 30.20
N ASN A 644 -18.28 -16.57 29.54
CA ASN A 644 -19.22 -15.48 29.79
C ASN A 644 -20.61 -15.71 29.14
N PHE A 645 -20.77 -16.77 28.35
CA PHE A 645 -22.07 -17.15 27.81
C PHE A 645 -22.82 -18.00 28.83
N GLN A 646 -23.99 -17.51 29.22
CA GLN A 646 -24.89 -18.21 30.13
C GLN A 646 -26.21 -18.46 29.42
N ALA A 647 -26.64 -19.72 29.38
CA ALA A 647 -27.93 -20.13 28.83
C ALA A 647 -29.05 -19.47 29.65
N ARG A 648 -30.03 -18.91 28.95
CA ARG A 648 -31.16 -18.20 29.54
C ARG A 648 -32.45 -19.01 29.42
N VAL A 649 -32.55 -19.83 28.38
CA VAL A 649 -33.77 -20.58 28.02
C VAL A 649 -33.68 -22.04 28.44
N LEU A 650 -32.55 -22.70 28.14
CA LEU A 650 -32.38 -24.13 28.38
C LEU A 650 -31.83 -24.44 29.79
N ASP A 651 -31.34 -23.43 30.51
CA ASP A 651 -30.92 -23.52 31.91
C ASP A 651 -31.90 -22.75 32.81
N ASN A 652 -32.39 -23.38 33.87
CA ASN A 652 -33.25 -22.73 34.88
C ASN A 652 -32.46 -21.78 35.79
N HIS A 653 -31.13 -21.67 35.64
CA HIS A 653 -30.31 -20.81 36.46
C HIS A 653 -30.68 -19.32 36.35
N PHE A 654 -31.05 -18.83 35.16
CA PHE A 654 -31.54 -17.46 34.96
C PHE A 654 -32.81 -17.18 35.79
N MET A 655 -33.66 -18.19 36.01
CA MET A 655 -34.86 -18.11 36.85
C MET A 655 -34.57 -18.27 38.36
N ALA A 656 -33.40 -18.77 38.71
CA ALA A 656 -32.94 -18.94 40.09
C ALA A 656 -32.16 -17.73 40.64
N SER A 657 -31.73 -16.81 39.76
CA SER A 657 -31.05 -15.56 40.13
C SER A 657 -31.95 -14.62 40.91
N ASN A 658 -31.39 -13.81 41.80
CA ASN A 658 -32.15 -12.81 42.56
C ASN A 658 -32.12 -11.45 41.87
N LEU A 659 -33.21 -10.70 42.00
CA LEU A 659 -33.33 -9.33 41.47
C LEU A 659 -32.29 -8.39 42.12
N ASN A 660 -31.88 -8.70 43.35
CA ASN A 660 -30.83 -7.98 44.07
C ASN A 660 -29.46 -8.14 43.40
N ASP A 661 -29.14 -9.30 42.83
CA ASP A 661 -27.85 -9.54 42.17
C ASP A 661 -27.72 -8.66 40.91
N PHE A 662 -28.81 -8.52 40.14
CA PHE A 662 -28.86 -7.63 38.98
C PHE A 662 -28.76 -6.15 39.39
N ASN A 663 -29.39 -5.77 40.51
CA ASN A 663 -29.29 -4.39 41.03
C ASN A 663 -27.86 -4.06 41.47
N GLU A 664 -27.19 -4.98 42.18
CA GLU A 664 -25.81 -4.80 42.62
C GLU A 664 -24.85 -4.74 41.42
N GLN A 665 -25.00 -5.63 40.43
CA GLN A 665 -24.20 -5.57 39.20
C GLN A 665 -24.43 -4.28 38.41
N LEU A 666 -25.68 -3.80 38.36
CA LEU A 666 -26.02 -2.55 37.69
C LEU A 666 -25.36 -1.37 38.40
N GLU A 667 -25.42 -1.33 39.74
CA GLU A 667 -24.83 -0.29 40.58
C GLU A 667 -23.30 -0.24 40.41
N GLN A 668 -22.64 -1.39 40.49
CA GLN A 668 -21.19 -1.51 40.24
C GLN A 668 -20.82 -1.05 38.82
N SER A 669 -21.60 -1.46 37.80
CA SER A 669 -21.35 -1.06 36.41
C SER A 669 -21.60 0.43 36.19
N THR A 670 -22.58 1.05 36.87
CA THR A 670 -22.83 2.48 36.79
C THR A 670 -21.71 3.30 37.43
N GLU A 671 -21.17 2.85 38.56
CA GLU A 671 -20.06 3.54 39.23
C GLU A 671 -18.76 3.43 38.41
N GLN A 672 -18.47 2.26 37.84
CA GLN A 672 -17.34 2.09 36.91
C GLN A 672 -17.45 3.00 35.69
N LEU A 673 -18.66 3.11 35.11
CA LEU A 673 -18.90 3.97 33.96
C LEU A 673 -18.74 5.45 34.33
N ARG A 674 -19.20 5.87 35.51
CA ARG A 674 -18.99 7.23 36.04
C ARG A 674 -17.50 7.56 36.16
N GLN A 675 -16.73 6.71 36.84
CA GLN A 675 -15.28 6.89 36.99
C GLN A 675 -14.55 6.94 35.65
N GLN A 676 -14.97 6.09 34.69
CA GLN A 676 -14.35 6.06 33.36
C GLN A 676 -14.74 7.29 32.53
N SER A 677 -15.96 7.80 32.65
CA SER A 677 -16.40 9.03 31.98
C SER A 677 -15.59 10.25 32.43
N GLU A 678 -15.27 10.34 33.72
CA GLU A 678 -14.40 11.40 34.26
C GLU A 678 -12.97 11.32 33.70
N LYS A 679 -12.42 10.10 33.53
CA LYS A 679 -11.11 9.90 32.89
C LYS A 679 -11.12 10.33 31.42
N VAL A 680 -12.15 9.95 30.67
CA VAL A 680 -12.32 10.37 29.26
C VAL A 680 -12.36 11.89 29.15
N GLU A 681 -13.10 12.56 30.03
CA GLU A 681 -13.22 14.02 30.02
C GLU A 681 -11.88 14.71 30.36
N LYS A 682 -11.14 14.19 31.36
CA LYS A 682 -9.79 14.67 31.71
C LYS A 682 -8.81 14.50 30.54
N SER A 683 -8.70 13.31 29.97
CA SER A 683 -7.80 13.05 28.84
C SER A 683 -8.18 13.89 27.61
N LYS A 684 -9.48 14.13 27.37
CA LYS A 684 -9.97 15.00 26.28
C LYS A 684 -9.52 16.45 26.43
N ARG A 685 -9.65 17.03 27.63
CA ARG A 685 -9.22 18.42 27.91
C ARG A 685 -7.70 18.57 27.74
N SER A 686 -6.94 17.60 28.24
CA SER A 686 -5.48 17.59 28.09
C SER A 686 -5.07 17.45 26.62
N PHE A 687 -5.73 16.58 25.87
CA PHE A 687 -5.51 16.39 24.43
C PHE A 687 -5.77 17.67 23.62
N GLN A 688 -6.91 18.34 23.85
CA GLN A 688 -7.25 19.60 23.18
C GLN A 688 -6.25 20.73 23.49
N THR A 689 -5.78 20.80 24.75
CA THR A 689 -4.80 21.81 25.16
C THR A 689 -3.46 21.60 24.44
N LEU A 690 -3.01 20.34 24.34
CA LEU A 690 -1.76 20.00 23.68
C LEU A 690 -1.85 20.17 22.15
N GLU A 691 -3.00 19.85 21.56
CA GLU A 691 -3.29 20.10 20.15
C GLU A 691 -3.20 21.58 19.80
N PHE A 692 -3.75 22.46 20.64
CA PHE A 692 -3.62 23.91 20.48
C PHE A 692 -2.16 24.37 20.56
N LYS A 693 -1.40 23.90 21.55
CA LYS A 693 0.04 24.21 21.67
C LYS A 693 0.85 23.76 20.46
N LEU A 694 0.58 22.55 19.95
CA LEU A 694 1.26 21.97 18.80
C LEU A 694 0.96 22.75 17.51
N ASN A 695 -0.28 23.22 17.33
CA ASN A 695 -0.64 24.08 16.19
C ASN A 695 0.04 25.45 16.26
N ASN A 696 0.09 26.08 17.45
CA ASN A 696 0.79 27.35 17.64
C ASN A 696 2.29 27.25 17.35
N LEU A 697 2.95 26.18 17.81
CA LEU A 697 4.38 25.96 17.53
C LEU A 697 4.66 25.66 16.05
N ARG A 698 3.76 24.93 15.37
CA ARG A 698 3.84 24.75 13.92
C ARG A 698 3.76 26.10 13.19
N GLN A 699 2.82 26.96 13.60
CA GLN A 699 2.67 28.28 13.01
C GLN A 699 3.93 29.14 13.22
N LYS A 700 4.48 29.16 14.44
CA LYS A 700 5.75 29.87 14.73
C LYS A 700 6.91 29.35 13.90
N LYS A 701 7.07 28.02 13.80
CA LYS A 701 8.11 27.41 12.94
C LYS A 701 7.95 27.82 11.47
N THR A 702 6.73 27.78 10.94
CA THR A 702 6.49 28.20 9.53
C THR A 702 6.77 29.69 9.31
N GLN A 703 6.52 30.54 10.31
CA GLN A 703 6.86 31.97 10.25
C GLN A 703 8.38 32.18 10.24
N THR A 704 9.13 31.45 11.08
CA THR A 704 10.60 31.52 11.10
C THR A 704 11.20 30.94 9.81
N GLU A 705 10.63 29.87 9.24
CA GLU A 705 11.02 29.32 7.94
C GLU A 705 10.79 30.31 6.79
N ALA A 706 9.64 30.97 6.76
CA ALA A 706 9.38 32.03 5.77
C ALA A 706 10.38 33.20 5.91
N ARG A 707 10.73 33.56 7.14
CA ARG A 707 11.76 34.58 7.42
C ARG A 707 13.15 34.14 6.95
N LEU A 708 13.54 32.89 7.16
CA LEU A 708 14.81 32.33 6.68
C LEU A 708 14.88 32.29 5.17
N ASN A 709 13.79 31.91 4.50
CA ASN A 709 13.71 31.91 3.05
C ASN A 709 13.86 33.34 2.50
N GLY A 710 13.15 34.32 3.09
CA GLY A 710 13.29 35.72 2.68
C GLY A 710 14.70 36.30 2.94
N LEU A 711 15.40 35.86 4.00
CA LEU A 711 16.79 36.23 4.24
C LEU A 711 17.76 35.55 3.25
N ASN A 712 17.52 34.29 2.90
CA ASN A 712 18.27 33.54 1.89
C ASN A 712 18.10 34.13 0.48
N GLU A 713 16.89 34.52 0.12
CA GLU A 713 16.60 35.24 -1.13
C GLU A 713 17.41 36.54 -1.18
N ARG A 714 17.38 37.32 -0.10
CA ARG A 714 18.12 38.59 0.01
C ARG A 714 19.64 38.42 0.04
N LYS A 715 20.13 37.32 0.61
CA LYS A 715 21.55 36.91 0.56
C LYS A 715 21.95 36.57 -0.87
N TYR A 716 21.15 35.75 -1.54
CA TYR A 716 21.36 35.34 -2.92
C TYR A 716 21.30 36.54 -3.88
N GLU A 717 20.38 37.49 -3.69
CA GLU A 717 20.32 38.75 -4.45
C GLU A 717 21.64 39.52 -4.39
N ILE A 718 22.23 39.64 -3.19
CA ILE A 718 23.49 40.37 -2.98
C ILE A 718 24.71 39.57 -3.45
N GLU A 719 24.73 38.25 -3.26
CA GLU A 719 25.76 37.36 -3.81
C GLU A 719 25.72 37.33 -5.34
N GLU A 720 24.53 37.38 -5.93
CA GLU A 720 24.35 37.47 -7.36
C GLU A 720 24.82 38.82 -7.90
N GLU A 721 24.56 39.94 -7.20
CA GLU A 721 25.14 41.27 -7.45
C GLU A 721 26.68 41.27 -7.42
N LEU A 722 27.30 40.56 -6.47
CA LEU A 722 28.75 40.35 -6.41
C LEU A 722 29.29 39.49 -7.56
N SER A 723 28.55 38.46 -7.95
CA SER A 723 28.88 37.56 -9.06
C SER A 723 28.70 38.22 -10.43
N LYS A 724 27.89 39.29 -10.57
CA LYS A 724 27.76 40.04 -11.85
C LYS A 724 29.03 40.80 -12.21
N LEU A 725 29.93 41.04 -11.27
CA LEU A 725 31.17 41.80 -11.50
C LEU A 725 32.33 40.97 -12.05
N GLU A 726 32.21 39.64 -12.17
CA GLU A 726 33.38 38.76 -12.34
C GLU A 726 33.51 37.96 -13.66
N ASP A 727 32.52 37.85 -14.55
CA ASP A 727 32.73 37.09 -15.82
C ASP A 727 31.77 37.48 -16.97
N GLU A 728 32.35 37.84 -18.14
CA GLU A 728 31.66 38.19 -19.41
C GLU A 728 31.59 36.99 -20.39
N GLY A 729 30.48 36.85 -21.15
CA GLY A 729 30.45 36.02 -22.38
C GLY A 729 29.09 35.62 -23.00
N LEU A 730 28.44 36.53 -23.75
CA LEU A 730 27.59 36.39 -24.97
C LEU A 730 26.51 35.27 -25.15
N SER A 731 25.23 35.66 -25.34
CA SER A 731 24.43 35.48 -26.60
C SER A 731 23.01 36.09 -26.49
N GLU A 732 22.74 37.13 -27.29
CA GLU A 732 21.52 37.97 -27.31
C GLU A 732 20.24 37.26 -27.83
N ASP A 733 20.39 36.14 -28.54
CA ASP A 733 19.27 35.36 -29.12
C ASP A 733 18.53 34.46 -28.11
N LYS A 734 19.16 34.18 -26.96
CA LYS A 734 18.54 33.40 -25.88
C LYS A 734 17.50 34.22 -25.11
N ILE A 735 17.73 35.52 -24.98
CA ILE A 735 16.93 36.44 -24.17
C ILE A 735 15.57 36.69 -24.79
N THR A 736 15.53 36.88 -26.11
CA THR A 736 14.29 37.17 -26.85
C THR A 736 13.32 35.99 -26.77
N ASN A 737 13.81 34.76 -26.90
CA ASN A 737 13.01 33.53 -26.78
C ASN A 737 12.55 33.23 -25.34
N LEU A 738 13.35 33.60 -24.34
CA LEU A 738 12.96 33.46 -22.94
C LEU A 738 11.90 34.50 -22.55
N ARG A 739 11.98 35.73 -23.07
CA ARG A 739 10.97 36.79 -22.84
C ARG A 739 9.60 36.40 -23.39
N SER A 740 9.54 35.80 -24.58
CA SER A 740 8.27 35.32 -25.15
C SER A 740 7.68 34.16 -24.33
N SER A 741 8.52 33.20 -23.92
CA SER A 741 8.09 32.02 -23.15
C SER A 741 7.60 32.36 -21.73
N ILE A 742 8.18 33.39 -21.09
CA ILE A 742 7.68 33.94 -19.82
C ILE A 742 6.30 34.57 -20.03
N ARG A 743 6.16 35.44 -21.03
CA ARG A 743 4.91 36.16 -21.28
C ARG A 743 3.74 35.22 -21.57
N GLU A 744 3.95 34.20 -22.38
CA GLU A 744 2.93 33.16 -22.64
C GLU A 744 2.55 32.41 -21.37
N SER A 745 3.54 32.06 -20.52
CA SER A 745 3.27 31.37 -19.25
C SER A 745 2.60 32.25 -18.20
N GLU A 746 2.91 33.55 -18.19
CA GLU A 746 2.28 34.57 -17.33
C GLU A 746 0.83 34.84 -17.73
N ASP A 747 0.55 34.98 -19.03
CA ASP A 747 -0.81 35.17 -19.53
C ASP A 747 -1.69 33.96 -19.19
N GLU A 748 -1.16 32.75 -19.35
CA GLU A 748 -1.85 31.52 -18.94
C GLU A 748 -2.03 31.41 -17.42
N ARG A 749 -1.02 31.78 -16.62
CA ARG A 749 -1.15 31.80 -15.15
C ARG A 749 -2.19 32.82 -14.71
N ASN A 750 -2.17 34.03 -15.28
CA ASN A 750 -3.12 35.09 -14.94
C ASN A 750 -4.55 34.68 -15.34
N ALA A 751 -4.74 34.05 -16.50
CA ALA A 751 -6.03 33.51 -16.89
C ALA A 751 -6.54 32.41 -15.94
N LEU A 752 -5.64 31.55 -15.43
CA LEU A 752 -5.98 30.54 -14.41
C LEU A 752 -6.20 31.16 -13.02
N GLN A 753 -5.48 32.24 -12.69
CA GLN A 753 -5.62 32.98 -11.43
C GLN A 753 -6.96 33.71 -11.37
N VAL A 754 -7.40 34.34 -12.47
CA VAL A 754 -8.74 34.96 -12.56
C VAL A 754 -9.82 33.92 -12.33
N LYS A 755 -9.71 32.76 -12.99
CA LYS A 755 -10.64 31.64 -12.76
C LYS A 755 -10.59 31.12 -11.33
N LEU A 756 -9.43 31.11 -10.69
CA LEU A 756 -9.28 30.70 -9.29
C LEU A 756 -9.96 31.70 -8.36
N THR A 757 -9.79 33.00 -8.58
CA THR A 757 -10.46 34.04 -7.79
C THR A 757 -11.97 34.03 -7.96
N GLU A 758 -12.48 33.81 -9.18
CA GLU A 758 -13.91 33.63 -9.43
C GLU A 758 -14.46 32.41 -8.68
N LEU A 759 -13.69 31.33 -8.64
CA LEU A 759 -14.07 30.09 -7.99
C LEU A 759 -14.00 30.20 -6.46
N GLU A 760 -13.01 30.91 -5.91
CA GLU A 760 -12.90 31.26 -4.49
C GLU A 760 -14.02 32.18 -4.03
N GLN A 761 -14.39 33.19 -4.82
CA GLN A 761 -15.56 34.03 -4.57
C GLN A 761 -16.84 33.20 -4.58
N SER A 762 -16.99 32.30 -5.56
CA SER A 762 -18.14 31.37 -5.62
C SER A 762 -18.18 30.46 -4.40
N LEU A 763 -17.03 29.96 -3.92
CA LEU A 763 -16.93 29.09 -2.75
C LEU A 763 -17.28 29.86 -1.47
N ALA A 764 -16.75 31.07 -1.30
CA ALA A 764 -17.07 31.97 -0.20
C ALA A 764 -18.58 32.28 -0.14
N GLU A 765 -19.18 32.69 -1.25
CA GLU A 765 -20.63 32.92 -1.36
C GLU A 765 -21.45 31.68 -0.99
N LYS A 766 -21.02 30.48 -1.42
CA LYS A 766 -21.73 29.24 -1.10
C LYS A 766 -21.57 28.84 0.36
N THR A 767 -20.42 29.11 0.97
CA THR A 767 -20.19 28.87 2.41
C THR A 767 -21.00 29.84 3.28
N GLU A 768 -21.12 31.11 2.88
CA GLU A 768 -21.98 32.09 3.57
C GLU A 768 -23.45 31.69 3.49
N LYS A 769 -23.93 31.32 2.29
CA LYS A 769 -25.29 30.78 2.08
C LYS A 769 -25.53 29.48 2.85
N MET A 770 -24.48 28.68 3.08
CA MET A 770 -24.54 27.45 3.88
C MET A 770 -24.71 27.76 5.37
N ASN A 771 -23.93 28.70 5.92
CA ASN A 771 -24.03 29.15 7.30
C ASN A 771 -25.40 29.81 7.58
N GLU A 772 -25.91 30.59 6.63
CA GLU A 772 -27.26 31.14 6.71
C GLU A 772 -28.34 30.05 6.73
N ALA A 773 -28.20 29.01 5.90
CA ALA A 773 -29.13 27.89 5.87
C ALA A 773 -29.09 27.08 7.17
N GLU A 774 -27.91 26.87 7.75
CA GLU A 774 -27.74 26.19 9.04
C GLU A 774 -28.36 27.00 10.20
N SER A 775 -28.18 28.33 10.22
CA SER A 775 -28.84 29.23 11.19
C SER A 775 -30.37 29.22 11.04
N LYS A 776 -30.89 29.23 9.81
CA LYS A 776 -32.34 29.14 9.51
C LYS A 776 -32.92 27.78 9.90
N ILE A 777 -32.15 26.69 9.75
CA ILE A 777 -32.52 25.36 10.23
C ILE A 777 -32.60 25.37 11.75
N GLU A 778 -31.57 25.86 12.44
CA GLU A 778 -31.52 25.89 13.91
C GLU A 778 -32.73 26.67 14.49
N ALA A 779 -33.03 27.84 13.92
CA ALA A 779 -34.19 28.65 14.28
C ALA A 779 -35.52 27.91 14.01
N SER A 780 -35.63 27.18 12.89
CA SER A 780 -36.82 26.40 12.54
C SER A 780 -37.00 25.19 13.47
N THR A 781 -35.93 24.52 13.89
CA THR A 781 -35.97 23.44 14.89
C THR A 781 -36.40 23.95 16.25
N LYS A 782 -35.81 25.05 16.75
CA LYS A 782 -36.21 25.65 18.04
C LYS A 782 -37.69 26.04 18.03
N ARG A 783 -38.18 26.60 16.91
CA ARG A 783 -39.59 26.96 16.74
C ARG A 783 -40.48 25.73 16.64
N ALA A 784 -40.06 24.69 15.93
CA ALA A 784 -40.81 23.43 15.83
C ALA A 784 -40.89 22.72 17.18
N ASP A 785 -39.82 22.69 17.97
CA ASP A 785 -39.80 22.04 19.28
C ASP A 785 -40.63 22.83 20.31
N HIS A 786 -40.59 24.17 20.25
CA HIS A 786 -41.47 25.02 21.06
C HIS A 786 -42.95 24.82 20.70
N LEU A 787 -43.28 24.77 19.40
CA LEU A 787 -44.64 24.49 18.93
C LEU A 787 -45.08 23.06 19.28
N LYS A 788 -44.21 22.06 19.20
CA LYS A 788 -44.49 20.69 19.68
C LYS A 788 -44.76 20.66 21.18
N MET A 789 -44.03 21.45 21.97
CA MET A 789 -44.27 21.54 23.42
C MET A 789 -45.61 22.21 23.72
N ILE A 790 -45.98 23.27 22.99
CA ILE A 790 -47.28 23.95 23.11
C ILE A 790 -48.42 23.05 22.64
N ILE A 791 -48.26 22.39 21.49
CA ILE A 791 -49.22 21.40 20.99
C ILE A 791 -49.35 20.28 22.01
N ASN A 792 -48.27 19.70 22.54
CA ASN A 792 -48.37 18.67 23.57
C ASN A 792 -49.06 19.16 24.86
N LYS A 793 -48.85 20.43 25.28
CA LYS A 793 -49.57 21.04 26.41
C LYS A 793 -51.05 21.25 26.11
N LEU A 794 -51.37 21.77 24.93
CA LEU A 794 -52.75 21.94 24.49
C LEU A 794 -53.41 20.57 24.32
N SER A 795 -52.78 19.59 23.67
CA SER A 795 -53.16 18.17 23.60
C SER A 795 -53.36 17.52 24.97
N CYS A 796 -52.68 17.98 26.03
CA CYS A 796 -52.94 17.54 27.41
C CYS A 796 -54.13 18.27 28.07
N GLN A 797 -54.39 19.54 27.72
CA GLN A 797 -55.64 20.25 28.10
C GLN A 797 -56.85 19.77 27.28
N ILE A 798 -56.56 19.24 26.11
CA ILE A 798 -57.43 18.56 25.17
C ILE A 798 -57.51 17.11 25.62
N GLN A 799 -58.21 16.89 26.71
CA GLN A 799 -59.12 15.74 26.75
C GLN A 799 -60.33 16.02 25.83
N ILE A 800 -60.09 16.49 24.60
CA ILE A 800 -61.12 16.75 23.58
C ILE A 800 -61.80 15.45 23.17
N GLU A 801 -61.09 14.33 23.23
CA GLU A 801 -61.69 13.00 23.04
C GLU A 801 -62.69 12.68 24.16
N LYS A 802 -62.49 13.08 25.42
CA LYS A 802 -63.50 12.78 26.44
C LYS A 802 -64.73 13.68 26.35
N ASP A 803 -64.63 14.86 25.74
CA ASP A 803 -65.69 15.85 25.82
C ASP A 803 -66.40 16.17 24.47
N HIS A 804 -65.75 16.14 23.29
CA HIS A 804 -66.40 16.25 21.95
C HIS A 804 -67.01 14.94 21.48
N GLU A 805 -66.40 13.83 21.84
CA GLU A 805 -66.88 12.49 21.49
C GLU A 805 -68.23 12.21 22.16
N LYS A 806 -68.41 12.62 23.42
CA LYS A 806 -69.69 12.47 24.13
C LYS A 806 -70.81 13.34 23.57
N LEU A 807 -70.56 14.20 22.57
CA LEU A 807 -71.50 15.23 22.22
C LEU A 807 -71.71 15.58 20.76
N GLU A 808 -70.85 15.16 19.85
CA GLU A 808 -71.30 14.97 18.47
C GLU A 808 -72.01 13.63 18.27
N ASP A 809 -71.67 12.61 19.06
CA ASP A 809 -72.28 11.29 19.00
C ASP A 809 -73.78 11.33 19.34
N CYS A 810 -74.19 12.15 20.31
CA CYS A 810 -75.48 11.95 20.97
C CYS A 810 -76.77 12.42 20.20
N GLU A 811 -76.73 13.43 19.32
CA GLU A 811 -77.88 13.88 18.46
C GLU A 811 -77.57 13.64 16.99
N GLY A 812 -76.28 13.56 16.62
CA GLY A 812 -75.88 13.25 15.25
C GLY A 812 -76.26 11.82 14.88
N LEU A 813 -75.96 10.86 15.77
CA LEU A 813 -76.31 9.46 15.59
C LEU A 813 -77.83 9.27 15.59
N THR A 814 -78.57 10.00 16.42
CA THR A 814 -80.02 9.83 16.55
C THR A 814 -80.80 10.30 15.32
N LYS A 815 -80.44 11.44 14.70
CA LYS A 815 -81.11 11.93 13.49
C LYS A 815 -80.58 11.27 12.21
N ARG A 816 -79.26 11.08 12.08
CA ARG A 816 -78.67 10.46 10.89
C ARG A 816 -78.96 8.97 10.81
N ALA A 817 -79.04 8.24 11.94
CA ALA A 817 -79.47 6.84 11.91
C ALA A 817 -80.83 6.70 11.22
N ASN A 818 -81.83 7.51 11.59
CA ASN A 818 -83.18 7.43 11.02
C ASN A 818 -83.23 7.74 9.51
N ASP A 819 -82.54 8.78 9.05
CA ASP A 819 -82.55 9.17 7.63
C ASP A 819 -81.67 8.25 6.77
N LEU A 820 -80.55 7.77 7.31
CA LEU A 820 -79.63 6.87 6.62
C LEU A 820 -80.20 5.46 6.50
N ILE A 821 -80.95 4.95 7.49
CA ILE A 821 -81.65 3.66 7.38
C ILE A 821 -82.62 3.69 6.18
N LEU A 822 -83.39 4.76 6.02
CA LEU A 822 -84.37 4.89 4.93
C LEU A 822 -83.68 5.08 3.56
N LYS A 823 -82.60 5.87 3.51
CA LYS A 823 -81.83 6.18 2.29
C LYS A 823 -81.00 4.99 1.83
N TYR A 824 -80.34 4.27 2.74
CA TYR A 824 -79.51 3.10 2.41
C TYR A 824 -80.34 1.92 1.92
N ARG A 825 -81.56 1.70 2.42
CA ARG A 825 -82.49 0.69 1.87
C ARG A 825 -82.79 0.92 0.39
N LYS A 826 -83.04 2.18 0.00
CA LYS A 826 -83.35 2.56 -1.39
C LYS A 826 -82.10 2.56 -2.29
N GLN A 827 -80.96 3.04 -1.78
CA GLN A 827 -79.71 3.09 -2.52
C GLN A 827 -79.10 1.69 -2.78
N ILE A 828 -79.24 0.74 -1.86
CA ILE A 828 -78.83 -0.65 -2.07
C ILE A 828 -79.58 -1.24 -3.26
N GLU A 829 -80.89 -1.02 -3.35
CA GLU A 829 -81.73 -1.56 -4.43
C GLU A 829 -81.35 -0.99 -5.81
N ASP A 830 -81.17 0.33 -5.91
CA ASP A 830 -80.79 1.01 -7.16
C ASP A 830 -79.37 0.65 -7.62
N LYS A 831 -78.42 0.53 -6.67
CA LYS A 831 -77.03 0.18 -6.95
C LYS A 831 -76.86 -1.29 -7.34
N THR A 832 -77.66 -2.20 -6.77
CA THR A 832 -77.66 -3.62 -7.16
C THR A 832 -78.01 -3.78 -8.64
N LYS A 833 -79.06 -3.10 -9.11
CA LYS A 833 -79.47 -3.09 -10.54
C LYS A 833 -78.40 -2.44 -11.45
N SER A 834 -77.68 -1.44 -10.97
CA SER A 834 -76.59 -0.80 -11.73
C SER A 834 -75.33 -1.67 -11.81
N CYS A 835 -75.01 -2.44 -10.76
CA CYS A 835 -73.89 -3.37 -10.72
C CYS A 835 -74.02 -4.51 -11.73
N GLU A 836 -75.23 -5.07 -11.87
CA GLU A 836 -75.51 -6.16 -12.80
C GLU A 836 -75.26 -5.72 -14.26
N LYS A 837 -75.69 -4.53 -14.64
CA LYS A 837 -75.41 -3.96 -15.98
C LYS A 837 -73.92 -3.75 -16.24
N LYS A 838 -73.18 -3.21 -15.26
CA LYS A 838 -71.73 -2.99 -15.39
C LYS A 838 -70.95 -4.31 -15.51
N ARG A 839 -71.46 -5.37 -14.89
CA ARG A 839 -70.88 -6.73 -15.01
C ARG A 839 -71.06 -7.29 -16.42
N GLU A 840 -72.25 -7.15 -17.00
CA GLU A 840 -72.52 -7.58 -18.38
C GLU A 840 -71.66 -6.81 -19.41
N GLU A 841 -71.42 -5.51 -19.18
CA GLU A 841 -70.53 -4.70 -20.03
C GLU A 841 -69.05 -5.12 -19.89
N ALA A 842 -68.58 -5.41 -18.69
CA ALA A 842 -67.22 -5.90 -18.45
C ALA A 842 -66.98 -7.27 -19.10
N GLU A 843 -67.96 -8.17 -19.05
CA GLU A 843 -67.88 -9.48 -19.70
C GLU A 843 -67.82 -9.37 -21.23
N LYS A 844 -68.57 -8.45 -21.85
CA LYS A 844 -68.49 -8.20 -23.31
C LYS A 844 -67.17 -7.56 -23.75
N ASN A 845 -66.65 -6.60 -22.98
CA ASN A 845 -65.37 -5.93 -23.30
C ASN A 845 -64.17 -6.86 -23.13
N ARG A 846 -64.25 -7.86 -22.25
CA ARG A 846 -63.24 -8.91 -22.10
C ARG A 846 -63.08 -9.69 -23.40
N ASP A 847 -64.20 -10.11 -23.98
CA ASP A 847 -64.20 -10.95 -25.19
C ASP A 847 -63.56 -10.22 -26.38
N TYR A 848 -63.72 -8.88 -26.47
CA TYR A 848 -63.05 -8.03 -27.48
C TYR A 848 -61.54 -7.84 -27.25
N LEU A 849 -61.08 -7.86 -25.98
CA LEU A 849 -59.67 -7.67 -25.64
C LEU A 849 -58.86 -8.97 -25.77
N LEU A 850 -59.49 -10.13 -25.58
CA LEU A 850 -58.91 -11.45 -25.85
C LEU A 850 -58.54 -11.64 -27.34
N GLU A 851 -59.27 -11.02 -28.27
CA GLU A 851 -58.93 -11.04 -29.71
C GLU A 851 -57.69 -10.20 -30.07
N ASN A 852 -57.33 -9.20 -29.25
CA ASN A 852 -56.26 -8.23 -29.55
C ASN A 852 -54.99 -8.39 -28.68
N HIS A 853 -55.06 -9.11 -27.55
CA HIS A 853 -53.94 -9.28 -26.62
C HIS A 853 -53.84 -10.73 -26.12
N ALA A 854 -52.67 -11.35 -26.32
CA ALA A 854 -52.47 -12.80 -26.20
C ALA A 854 -52.43 -13.37 -24.76
N GLU A 855 -52.38 -12.55 -23.71
CA GLU A 855 -52.17 -13.02 -22.32
C GLU A 855 -53.02 -12.23 -21.30
N ILE A 856 -54.34 -12.20 -21.49
CA ILE A 856 -55.26 -11.73 -20.44
C ILE A 856 -55.70 -12.95 -19.62
N GLY A 857 -55.66 -12.83 -18.29
CA GLY A 857 -56.01 -13.91 -17.37
C GLY A 857 -57.46 -14.39 -17.52
N ASP A 858 -57.67 -15.70 -17.39
CA ASP A 858 -58.98 -16.34 -17.52
C ASP A 858 -59.83 -16.13 -16.25
N GLY A 859 -61.08 -15.69 -16.42
CA GLY A 859 -62.05 -15.51 -15.33
C GLY A 859 -62.11 -14.12 -14.64
N VAL A 860 -62.90 -14.07 -13.56
CA VAL A 860 -63.12 -12.87 -12.73
C VAL A 860 -61.96 -12.75 -11.73
N PRO A 861 -61.20 -11.64 -11.69
CA PRO A 861 -60.15 -11.45 -10.71
C PRO A 861 -60.71 -11.34 -9.29
N ASP A 862 -59.88 -11.68 -8.30
CA ASP A 862 -60.22 -11.52 -6.90
C ASP A 862 -60.41 -10.03 -6.55
N PHE A 863 -61.62 -9.68 -6.13
CA PHE A 863 -62.07 -8.29 -5.96
C PHE A 863 -61.29 -7.54 -4.87
N ASP A 864 -60.75 -8.25 -3.87
CA ASP A 864 -59.93 -7.67 -2.79
C ASP A 864 -58.55 -7.22 -3.26
N THR A 865 -58.10 -7.72 -4.42
CA THR A 865 -56.77 -7.41 -4.98
C THR A 865 -56.78 -6.22 -5.96
N ILE A 866 -57.97 -5.71 -6.31
CA ILE A 866 -58.13 -4.63 -7.28
C ILE A 866 -57.99 -3.27 -6.54
N PRO A 867 -57.18 -2.31 -7.03
CA PRO A 867 -57.11 -0.91 -6.53
C PRO A 867 -58.25 0.00 -7.05
N GLU A 868 -58.58 1.09 -6.36
CA GLU A 868 -59.66 2.03 -6.76
C GLU A 868 -59.56 2.49 -8.23
N THR A 869 -60.70 2.61 -8.93
CA THR A 869 -60.73 2.91 -10.37
C THR A 869 -59.97 4.19 -10.75
N VAL A 870 -60.02 5.22 -9.91
CA VAL A 870 -59.29 6.49 -10.12
C VAL A 870 -57.78 6.31 -9.96
N GLN A 871 -57.37 5.51 -8.97
CA GLN A 871 -55.97 5.21 -8.71
C GLN A 871 -55.39 4.34 -9.83
N LEU A 872 -56.14 3.33 -10.27
CA LEU A 872 -55.75 2.44 -11.36
C LEU A 872 -55.55 3.17 -12.69
N ASN A 873 -56.45 4.10 -13.04
CA ASN A 873 -56.31 4.89 -14.26
C ASN A 873 -55.07 5.81 -14.23
N ARG A 874 -54.77 6.40 -13.06
CA ARG A 874 -53.56 7.22 -12.86
C ARG A 874 -52.29 6.37 -12.95
N ASP A 875 -52.30 5.17 -12.37
CA ASP A 875 -51.17 4.25 -12.39
C ASP A 875 -50.91 3.72 -13.82
N ILE A 876 -51.96 3.41 -14.59
CA ILE A 876 -51.85 3.05 -16.02
C ILE A 876 -51.24 4.20 -16.82
N GLU A 877 -51.76 5.43 -16.66
CA GLU A 877 -51.27 6.60 -17.39
C GLU A 877 -49.82 6.97 -17.02
N ALA A 878 -49.46 6.87 -15.74
CA ALA A 878 -48.10 7.08 -15.26
C ALA A 878 -47.11 6.08 -15.87
N ILE A 879 -47.42 4.78 -15.81
CA ILE A 879 -46.53 3.74 -16.34
C ILE A 879 -46.46 3.83 -17.88
N GLN A 880 -47.54 4.19 -18.58
CA GLN A 880 -47.53 4.41 -20.03
C GLN A 880 -46.69 5.61 -20.45
N ASN A 881 -46.72 6.69 -19.68
CA ASN A 881 -45.88 7.86 -19.91
C ASN A 881 -44.40 7.54 -19.67
N GLU A 882 -44.10 6.72 -18.67
CA GLU A 882 -42.74 6.22 -18.43
C GLU A 882 -42.24 5.30 -19.56
N ILE A 883 -43.07 4.38 -20.06
CA ILE A 883 -42.72 3.52 -21.20
C ILE A 883 -42.51 4.35 -22.46
N ARG A 884 -43.41 5.28 -22.79
CA ARG A 884 -43.26 6.17 -23.97
C ARG A 884 -42.01 7.05 -23.88
N ASN A 885 -41.66 7.53 -22.70
CA ASN A 885 -40.45 8.31 -22.51
C ASN A 885 -39.17 7.45 -22.64
N ALA A 886 -39.23 6.17 -22.24
CA ALA A 886 -38.12 5.25 -22.36
C ALA A 886 -37.92 4.69 -23.78
N GLU A 887 -39.00 4.43 -24.52
CA GLU A 887 -38.97 3.90 -25.90
C GLU A 887 -38.49 4.93 -26.95
N LYS A 888 -38.45 6.22 -26.61
CA LYS A 888 -37.86 7.27 -27.47
C LYS A 888 -36.35 7.12 -27.65
N ASN A 889 -35.66 6.38 -26.78
CA ASN A 889 -34.22 6.15 -26.88
C ASN A 889 -33.91 4.90 -27.72
N LYS A 890 -33.61 5.09 -29.01
CA LYS A 890 -33.35 4.04 -30.02
C LYS A 890 -31.93 3.44 -29.96
N GLU A 891 -31.30 3.34 -28.78
CA GLU A 891 -29.95 2.75 -28.71
C GLU A 891 -29.99 1.21 -28.73
N PRO A 892 -29.03 0.55 -29.41
CA PRO A 892 -28.95 -0.90 -29.45
C PRO A 892 -28.64 -1.48 -28.06
N VAL A 893 -29.47 -2.44 -27.63
CA VAL A 893 -29.41 -3.07 -26.31
C VAL A 893 -28.47 -4.28 -26.35
N PRO A 894 -27.51 -4.41 -25.41
CA PRO A 894 -26.65 -5.59 -25.31
C PRO A 894 -27.45 -6.85 -24.98
N THR A 895 -27.14 -7.98 -25.61
CA THR A 895 -27.73 -9.28 -25.23
C THR A 895 -27.10 -9.81 -23.93
N GLU A 896 -27.77 -10.76 -23.27
CA GLU A 896 -27.24 -11.42 -22.07
C GLU A 896 -25.88 -12.11 -22.34
N ALA A 897 -25.72 -12.69 -23.54
CA ALA A 897 -24.48 -13.30 -23.99
C ALA A 897 -23.33 -12.27 -24.10
N ASP A 898 -23.62 -11.07 -24.62
CA ASP A 898 -22.63 -9.98 -24.74
C ASP A 898 -22.15 -9.51 -23.36
N LEU A 899 -23.07 -9.42 -22.39
CA LEU A 899 -22.77 -9.01 -21.02
C LEU A 899 -21.86 -10.01 -20.31
N ILE A 900 -22.16 -11.32 -20.45
CA ILE A 900 -21.35 -12.40 -19.87
C ILE A 900 -19.96 -12.42 -20.51
N ASN A 901 -19.88 -12.31 -21.83
CA ASN A 901 -18.60 -12.31 -22.55
C ASN A 901 -17.72 -11.13 -22.10
N TYR A 902 -18.27 -9.92 -22.05
CA TYR A 902 -17.53 -8.73 -21.63
C TYR A 902 -17.09 -8.79 -20.16
N LYS A 903 -17.92 -9.37 -19.28
CA LYS A 903 -17.57 -9.63 -17.88
C LYS A 903 -16.34 -10.55 -17.76
N ASN A 904 -16.28 -11.62 -18.55
CA ASN A 904 -15.15 -12.55 -18.56
C ASN A 904 -13.86 -11.85 -19.02
N ILE A 905 -13.93 -11.07 -20.10
CA ILE A 905 -12.80 -10.25 -20.59
C ILE A 905 -12.27 -9.30 -19.50
N TYR A 906 -13.18 -8.64 -18.77
CA TYR A 906 -12.80 -7.76 -17.67
C TYR A 906 -12.13 -8.52 -16.51
N ILE A 907 -12.66 -9.68 -16.12
CA ILE A 907 -12.09 -10.51 -15.04
C ILE A 907 -10.68 -11.00 -15.40
N GLU A 908 -10.48 -11.50 -16.64
CA GLU A 908 -9.18 -11.93 -17.12
C GLU A 908 -8.16 -10.79 -17.14
N PHE A 909 -8.57 -9.61 -17.60
CA PHE A 909 -7.71 -8.43 -17.63
C PHE A 909 -7.30 -7.99 -16.21
N LYS A 910 -8.24 -8.00 -15.26
CA LYS A 910 -8.00 -7.70 -13.85
C LYS A 910 -7.02 -8.70 -13.21
N ALA A 911 -7.13 -9.99 -13.55
CA ALA A 911 -6.19 -11.01 -13.08
C ALA A 911 -4.78 -10.79 -13.64
N LYS A 912 -4.65 -10.48 -14.94
CA LYS A 912 -3.36 -10.12 -15.57
C LYS A 912 -2.72 -8.91 -14.90
N LEU A 913 -3.48 -7.83 -14.68
CA LEU A 913 -2.99 -6.62 -14.01
C LEU A 913 -2.46 -6.92 -12.61
N LYS A 914 -3.15 -7.77 -11.82
CA LYS A 914 -2.70 -8.16 -10.48
C LYS A 914 -1.32 -8.85 -10.49
N VAL A 915 -1.06 -9.71 -11.48
CA VAL A 915 0.26 -10.36 -11.64
C VAL A 915 1.34 -9.33 -11.98
N TRP A 916 1.05 -8.42 -12.91
CA TRP A 916 1.98 -7.35 -13.29
C TRP A 916 2.29 -6.40 -12.13
N THR A 917 1.29 -5.97 -11.36
CA THR A 917 1.50 -5.13 -10.17
C THR A 917 2.37 -5.84 -9.14
N ARG A 918 2.19 -7.15 -8.93
CA ARG A 918 3.05 -7.93 -8.01
C ARG A 918 4.51 -7.95 -8.48
N ARG A 919 4.74 -8.17 -9.78
CA ARG A 919 6.09 -8.17 -10.37
C ARG A 919 6.75 -6.79 -10.29
N TYR A 920 5.97 -5.73 -10.58
CA TYR A 920 6.40 -4.34 -10.46
C TYR A 920 6.89 -4.02 -9.04
N ASN A 921 6.06 -4.25 -8.03
CA ASN A 921 6.42 -3.98 -6.62
C ASN A 921 7.64 -4.79 -6.17
N MET A 922 7.78 -6.02 -6.66
CA MET A 922 8.95 -6.85 -6.35
C MET A 922 10.23 -6.25 -6.95
N LEU A 923 10.21 -5.84 -8.22
CA LEU A 923 11.34 -5.18 -8.88
C LEU A 923 11.69 -3.85 -8.21
N GLU A 924 10.68 -3.04 -7.87
CA GLU A 924 10.86 -1.78 -7.16
C GLU A 924 11.61 -1.99 -5.84
N SER A 925 11.21 -3.00 -5.05
CA SER A 925 11.87 -3.32 -3.78
C SER A 925 13.32 -3.76 -3.96
N MET A 926 13.61 -4.55 -5.00
CA MET A 926 14.96 -5.04 -5.31
C MET A 926 15.88 -3.90 -5.78
N ILE A 927 15.40 -3.04 -6.69
CA ILE A 927 16.16 -1.87 -7.17
C ILE A 927 16.45 -0.92 -6.00
N THR A 928 15.44 -0.62 -5.18
CA THR A 928 15.59 0.23 -4.00
C THR A 928 16.64 -0.33 -3.03
N ALA A 929 16.61 -1.64 -2.77
CA ALA A 929 17.60 -2.29 -1.91
C ALA A 929 19.02 -2.20 -2.48
N ARG A 930 19.20 -2.40 -3.79
CA ARG A 930 20.51 -2.28 -4.46
C ARG A 930 21.03 -0.84 -4.45
N LYS A 931 20.18 0.16 -4.74
CA LYS A 931 20.54 1.58 -4.65
C LYS A 931 20.99 1.99 -3.25
N ARG A 932 20.26 1.57 -2.22
CA ARG A 932 20.66 1.81 -0.82
C ARG A 932 22.03 1.20 -0.50
N ARG A 933 22.31 -0.01 -0.99
CA ARG A 933 23.62 -0.65 -0.80
C ARG A 933 24.73 0.08 -1.56
N PHE A 934 24.44 0.53 -2.78
CA PHE A 934 25.37 1.34 -3.56
C PHE A 934 25.68 2.68 -2.87
N ASP A 935 24.66 3.40 -2.36
CA ASP A 935 24.85 4.63 -1.59
C ASP A 935 25.68 4.41 -0.32
N LEU A 936 25.50 3.28 0.36
CA LEU A 936 26.31 2.91 1.52
C LEU A 936 27.78 2.68 1.14
N ILE A 937 28.04 2.02 0.00
CA ILE A 937 29.40 1.82 -0.52
C ILE A 937 30.01 3.17 -0.92
N ARG A 938 29.26 4.00 -1.67
CA ARG A 938 29.67 5.33 -2.11
C ARG A 938 30.06 6.25 -0.95
N THR A 939 29.30 6.22 0.14
CA THR A 939 29.58 7.04 1.32
C THR A 939 30.69 6.49 2.22
N SER A 940 30.87 5.17 2.29
CA SER A 940 31.87 4.55 3.17
C SER A 940 33.24 4.33 2.53
N LEU A 941 33.32 4.20 1.20
CA LEU A 941 34.57 3.92 0.51
C LEU A 941 35.62 5.04 0.63
N PRO A 942 35.28 6.34 0.50
CA PRO A 942 36.23 7.43 0.69
C PRO A 942 36.97 7.37 2.02
N GLY A 943 36.26 7.17 3.12
CA GLY A 943 36.86 7.09 4.46
C GLY A 943 37.75 5.85 4.62
N LYS A 944 37.38 4.71 4.02
CA LYS A 944 38.24 3.51 4.00
C LYS A 944 39.51 3.74 3.19
N LEU A 945 39.37 4.36 2.01
CA LEU A 945 40.50 4.68 1.13
C LEU A 945 41.49 5.61 1.84
N GLU A 946 40.99 6.64 2.52
CA GLU A 946 41.82 7.53 3.34
C GLU A 946 42.55 6.77 4.45
N CYS A 947 41.86 5.88 5.17
CA CYS A 947 42.48 5.08 6.22
C CYS A 947 43.60 4.19 5.68
N TRP A 948 43.34 3.44 4.60
CA TRP A 948 44.35 2.59 3.98
C TRP A 948 45.54 3.41 3.47
N PHE A 949 45.28 4.55 2.84
CA PHE A 949 46.34 5.44 2.35
C PHE A 949 47.21 5.96 3.49
N ARG A 950 46.59 6.40 4.59
CA ARG A 950 47.30 6.85 5.78
C ARG A 950 48.13 5.73 6.41
N ASP A 951 47.60 4.51 6.50
CA ASP A 951 48.32 3.36 7.04
C ASP A 951 49.56 3.01 6.20
N HIS A 952 49.42 3.02 4.87
CA HIS A 952 50.53 2.81 3.94
C HIS A 952 51.61 3.90 4.09
N MET A 953 51.23 5.18 4.23
CA MET A 953 52.17 6.30 4.39
C MET A 953 52.90 6.26 5.75
N ASN A 954 52.20 5.83 6.80
CA ASN A 954 52.76 5.68 8.15
C ASN A 954 53.87 4.62 8.22
N TYR A 955 53.93 3.65 7.28
CA TYR A 955 55.00 2.64 7.24
C TYR A 955 56.40 3.26 7.11
N ARG A 956 56.49 4.43 6.47
CA ARG A 956 57.72 5.24 6.36
C ARG A 956 57.79 6.39 7.38
N GLY A 957 56.81 6.46 8.28
CA GLY A 957 56.66 7.54 9.26
C GLY A 957 56.16 8.86 8.67
N TYR A 958 55.60 8.86 7.45
CA TYR A 958 54.99 10.04 6.85
C TYR A 958 53.56 10.21 7.32
N LYS A 959 53.17 11.44 7.67
CA LYS A 959 51.77 11.77 7.95
C LYS A 959 51.11 12.23 6.65
N ALA A 960 49.97 11.63 6.32
CA ALA A 960 49.24 11.98 5.10
C ALA A 960 47.72 12.00 5.34
N SER A 961 47.02 12.82 4.56
CA SER A 961 45.57 12.85 4.48
C SER A 961 45.13 12.81 3.03
N LEU A 962 44.00 12.13 2.77
CA LEU A 962 43.40 12.00 1.46
C LEU A 962 41.93 12.40 1.57
N ASP A 963 41.51 13.34 0.72
CA ASP A 963 40.15 13.88 0.70
C ASP A 963 39.55 13.65 -0.69
N VAL A 964 38.50 12.82 -0.76
CA VAL A 964 37.76 12.53 -2.00
C VAL A 964 36.57 13.47 -2.08
N ARG A 965 36.56 14.35 -3.09
CA ARG A 965 35.50 15.33 -3.32
C ARG A 965 34.70 14.92 -4.54
N ASP A 966 33.61 14.19 -4.28
CA ASP A 966 32.71 13.73 -5.34
C ASP A 966 32.08 14.90 -6.13
N ASP A 967 31.70 15.98 -5.45
CA ASP A 967 31.03 17.14 -6.07
C ASP A 967 31.96 17.90 -7.03
N ASP A 968 33.24 18.04 -6.67
CA ASP A 968 34.26 18.70 -7.49
C ASP A 968 34.89 17.75 -8.53
N GLY A 969 34.64 16.43 -8.41
CA GLY A 969 35.30 15.40 -9.18
C GLY A 969 36.83 15.37 -8.98
N THR A 970 37.30 15.58 -7.74
CA THR A 970 38.73 15.68 -7.42
C THR A 970 39.15 14.88 -6.19
N ILE A 971 40.41 14.43 -6.16
CA ILE A 971 41.06 13.89 -4.96
C ILE A 971 42.23 14.78 -4.56
N MET A 972 42.22 15.22 -3.30
CA MET A 972 43.28 16.04 -2.73
C MET A 972 44.12 15.20 -1.76
N ILE A 973 45.43 15.14 -2.02
CA ILE A 973 46.41 14.43 -1.18
C ILE A 973 47.33 15.46 -0.54
N LYS A 974 47.49 15.39 0.79
CA LYS A 974 48.41 16.23 1.56
C LYS A 974 49.37 15.34 2.33
N VAL A 975 50.67 15.64 2.29
CA VAL A 975 51.72 14.83 2.90
C VAL A 975 52.67 15.71 3.71
N VAL A 976 53.10 15.21 4.87
CA VAL A 976 54.12 15.80 5.73
C VAL A 976 55.26 14.79 5.90
N THR A 977 56.46 15.16 5.48
CA THR A 977 57.67 14.32 5.53
C THR A 977 58.62 14.76 6.65
N HIS A 978 59.60 13.92 7.01
CA HIS A 978 60.55 14.19 8.11
C HIS A 978 61.38 15.46 7.91
N LYS A 979 61.76 15.82 6.67
CA LYS A 979 62.49 17.06 6.37
C LYS A 979 61.69 18.32 6.71
N ALA A 980 60.38 18.33 6.44
CA ALA A 980 59.51 19.44 6.78
C ALA A 980 59.29 19.55 8.30
N MET A 981 59.35 18.43 9.03
CA MET A 981 59.34 18.42 10.49
C MET A 981 60.65 18.97 11.07
N GLU A 982 61.81 18.59 10.54
CA GLU A 982 63.12 19.10 11.01
C GLU A 982 63.32 20.60 10.71
N GLU A 983 62.91 21.08 9.52
CA GLU A 983 62.93 22.52 9.19
C GLU A 983 62.03 23.34 10.13
N SER A 984 60.92 22.78 10.60
CA SER A 984 60.05 23.44 11.59
C SER A 984 60.64 23.52 13.01
N PHE A 985 61.60 22.66 13.34
CA PHE A 985 62.33 22.69 14.62
C PHE A 985 63.56 23.60 14.57
N ALA A 986 64.21 23.76 13.40
CA ALA A 986 65.38 24.61 13.23
C ALA A 986 65.08 26.13 13.23
N GLU A 987 63.84 26.54 12.91
CA GLU A 987 63.41 27.96 12.87
C GLU A 987 62.75 28.45 14.19
N GLN A 988 62.76 27.67 15.28
CA GLN A 988 62.14 28.05 16.57
C GLN A 988 62.90 29.12 17.38
N SER A 989 63.95 29.73 16.83
CA SER A 989 64.56 30.92 17.40
C SER A 989 64.49 32.07 16.40
N LEU A 990 63.35 32.79 16.37
CA LEU A 990 63.22 34.25 16.16
C LEU A 990 61.72 34.62 15.99
N ASP A 991 61.34 35.63 16.78
CA ASP A 991 60.06 36.30 17.02
C ASP A 991 58.77 36.01 16.22
N GLU A 992 57.70 35.95 17.02
CA GLU A 992 56.29 35.91 16.68
C GLU A 992 55.83 37.13 15.86
N ARG A 993 55.89 37.04 14.53
CA ARG A 993 55.04 37.84 13.62
C ARG A 993 55.13 37.34 12.17
N ASP A 994 54.56 36.17 11.85
CA ASP A 994 54.10 35.90 10.49
C ASP A 994 53.14 34.69 10.38
N SER A 995 51.85 34.98 10.22
CA SER A 995 50.79 34.02 9.88
C SER A 995 50.90 33.46 8.44
N ARG A 996 52.00 33.76 7.73
CA ARG A 996 52.38 33.14 6.45
C ARG A 996 53.17 31.83 6.61
N MET A 997 53.70 31.52 7.78
CA MET A 997 54.58 30.37 8.02
C MET A 997 53.86 29.02 8.22
N GLN A 998 52.63 29.00 8.73
CA GLN A 998 51.87 27.73 8.89
C GLN A 998 51.51 27.05 7.56
N LYS A 999 51.61 27.75 6.43
CA LYS A 999 51.43 27.21 5.07
C LYS A 999 52.63 26.40 4.54
N LYS A 1000 53.80 26.43 5.21
CA LYS A 1000 54.99 25.68 4.77
C LYS A 1000 55.00 24.20 5.14
N VAL A 1001 54.17 23.76 6.10
CA VAL A 1001 54.23 22.39 6.64
C VAL A 1001 53.36 21.39 5.85
N LEU A 1002 52.37 21.87 5.08
CA LEU A 1002 51.50 21.06 4.24
C LEU A 1002 51.89 21.24 2.77
N GLN A 1003 52.71 20.33 2.24
CA GLN A 1003 53.06 20.34 0.83
C GLN A 1003 51.99 19.62 0.00
N ASP A 1004 51.41 20.34 -0.97
CA ASP A 1004 50.71 19.70 -2.09
C ASP A 1004 51.70 18.82 -2.87
N LEU A 1005 51.20 17.84 -3.63
CA LEU A 1005 52.01 16.89 -4.41
C LEU A 1005 53.12 17.53 -5.28
N LYS A 1006 53.00 18.81 -5.64
CA LYS A 1006 54.01 19.59 -6.38
C LYS A 1006 55.25 19.97 -5.56
N GLY A 1007 55.13 20.04 -4.23
CA GLY A 1007 56.21 20.40 -3.30
C GLY A 1007 57.13 19.24 -2.91
N LEU A 1008 56.72 18.00 -3.19
CA LEU A 1008 57.44 16.78 -2.81
C LEU A 1008 58.63 16.49 -3.76
N SER A 1009 59.71 15.91 -3.21
CA SER A 1009 60.83 15.42 -4.03
C SER A 1009 60.39 14.31 -4.98
N GLY A 1010 61.17 14.02 -6.04
CA GLY A 1010 60.83 12.96 -7.01
C GLY A 1010 60.65 11.58 -6.37
N GLY A 1011 61.46 11.26 -5.35
CA GLY A 1011 61.33 10.02 -4.59
C GLY A 1011 60.08 9.97 -3.70
N GLU A 1012 59.78 11.06 -2.97
CA GLU A 1012 58.59 11.15 -2.11
C GLU A 1012 57.29 11.11 -2.90
N ARG A 1013 57.25 11.77 -4.08
CA ARG A 1013 56.13 11.65 -5.01
C ARG A 1013 55.90 10.21 -5.43
N SER A 1014 56.97 9.51 -5.80
CA SER A 1014 56.88 8.12 -6.26
C SER A 1014 56.38 7.17 -5.18
N TYR A 1015 56.84 7.38 -3.94
CA TYR A 1015 56.35 6.63 -2.77
C TYR A 1015 54.87 6.91 -2.51
N THR A 1016 54.46 8.18 -2.52
CA THR A 1016 53.07 8.61 -2.31
C THR A 1016 52.13 8.02 -3.37
N THR A 1017 52.53 8.02 -4.64
CA THR A 1017 51.76 7.41 -5.74
C THR A 1017 51.58 5.90 -5.54
N ALA A 1018 52.64 5.20 -5.14
CA ALA A 1018 52.55 3.76 -4.89
C ALA A 1018 51.63 3.44 -3.71
N CYS A 1019 51.69 4.20 -2.61
CA CYS A 1019 50.76 4.06 -1.49
C CYS A 1019 49.29 4.32 -1.90
N PHE A 1020 49.04 5.28 -2.80
CA PHE A 1020 47.70 5.52 -3.34
C PHE A 1020 47.20 4.35 -4.18
N ILE A 1021 48.02 3.82 -5.11
CA ILE A 1021 47.69 2.65 -5.92
C ILE A 1021 47.38 1.43 -5.04
N MET A 1022 48.22 1.15 -4.05
CA MET A 1022 48.00 0.05 -3.09
C MET A 1022 46.70 0.21 -2.31
N SER A 1023 46.30 1.45 -2.01
CA SER A 1023 45.03 1.73 -1.32
C SER A 1023 43.83 1.50 -2.23
N LEU A 1024 43.93 1.84 -3.51
CA LEU A 1024 42.90 1.51 -4.52
C LEU A 1024 42.83 0.01 -4.81
N TRP A 1025 43.95 -0.71 -4.77
CA TRP A 1025 43.92 -2.15 -4.96
C TRP A 1025 43.09 -2.88 -3.92
N LYS A 1026 42.98 -2.35 -2.69
CA LYS A 1026 42.10 -2.93 -1.65
C LYS A 1026 40.60 -2.80 -1.96
N CYS A 1027 40.19 -1.94 -2.90
CA CYS A 1027 38.79 -1.86 -3.36
C CYS A 1027 38.54 -2.54 -4.71
N MET A 1028 39.55 -3.16 -5.32
CA MET A 1028 39.42 -3.85 -6.60
C MET A 1028 39.12 -5.33 -6.41
N GLU A 1029 38.15 -5.85 -7.16
CA GLU A 1029 37.75 -7.27 -7.15
C GLU A 1029 38.45 -8.13 -8.23
N SER A 1030 39.30 -7.53 -9.08
CA SER A 1030 40.04 -8.26 -10.12
C SER A 1030 40.92 -9.38 -9.53
N PRO A 1031 40.91 -10.60 -10.11
CA PRO A 1031 41.57 -11.78 -9.56
C PRO A 1031 43.10 -11.72 -9.68
N PHE A 1032 43.62 -10.84 -10.54
CA PHE A 1032 45.06 -10.57 -10.61
C PHE A 1032 45.39 -9.10 -10.91
N ARG A 1033 46.64 -8.72 -10.60
CA ARG A 1033 47.20 -7.38 -10.79
C ARG A 1033 48.60 -7.50 -11.42
N CYS A 1034 48.89 -6.70 -12.43
CA CYS A 1034 50.16 -6.71 -13.16
C CYS A 1034 50.82 -5.32 -13.16
N MET A 1035 52.10 -5.24 -12.82
CA MET A 1035 52.91 -4.01 -12.91
C MET A 1035 54.23 -4.23 -13.67
N ASP A 1036 54.49 -3.42 -14.69
CA ASP A 1036 55.72 -3.43 -15.48
C ASP A 1036 56.66 -2.28 -15.13
N GLU A 1037 57.91 -2.60 -14.77
CA GLU A 1037 59.02 -1.68 -14.54
C GLU A 1037 58.73 -0.50 -13.58
N PHE A 1038 57.86 -0.73 -12.59
CA PHE A 1038 57.41 0.31 -11.65
C PHE A 1038 58.51 0.87 -10.75
N ASP A 1039 59.58 0.11 -10.53
CA ASP A 1039 60.69 0.44 -9.63
C ASP A 1039 61.83 1.21 -10.31
N VAL A 1040 61.79 1.39 -11.63
CA VAL A 1040 62.88 2.02 -12.41
C VAL A 1040 63.06 3.52 -12.08
N PHE A 1041 61.98 4.20 -11.65
CA PHE A 1041 62.01 5.63 -11.34
C PHE A 1041 62.13 5.91 -9.83
N MET A 1042 62.34 4.88 -9.01
CA MET A 1042 62.45 5.00 -7.56
C MET A 1042 63.91 4.98 -7.11
N ASP A 1043 64.22 5.75 -6.07
CA ASP A 1043 65.49 5.59 -5.36
C ASP A 1043 65.52 4.28 -4.56
N MET A 1044 66.73 3.80 -4.25
CA MET A 1044 66.95 2.50 -3.61
C MET A 1044 66.26 2.36 -2.25
N VAL A 1045 66.11 3.45 -1.49
CA VAL A 1045 65.45 3.40 -0.18
C VAL A 1045 63.94 3.19 -0.37
N ASN A 1046 63.32 3.98 -1.25
CA ASN A 1046 61.87 3.92 -1.47
C ASN A 1046 61.47 2.61 -2.14
N ARG A 1047 62.32 2.15 -3.07
CA ARG A 1047 62.17 0.85 -3.72
C ARG A 1047 62.07 -0.27 -2.68
N ARG A 1048 62.96 -0.31 -1.70
CA ARG A 1048 62.93 -1.32 -0.64
C ARG A 1048 61.62 -1.30 0.15
N TYR A 1049 61.21 -0.12 0.65
CA TYR A 1049 59.95 0.01 1.41
C TYR A 1049 58.73 -0.43 0.61
N ILE A 1050 58.62 -0.03 -0.67
CA ILE A 1050 57.50 -0.43 -1.53
C ILE A 1050 57.53 -1.93 -1.81
N MET A 1051 58.69 -2.52 -2.07
CA MET A 1051 58.82 -3.96 -2.29
C MET A 1051 58.39 -4.78 -1.07
N GLU A 1052 58.77 -4.36 0.15
CA GLU A 1052 58.31 -4.98 1.40
C GLU A 1052 56.78 -4.84 1.56
N MET A 1053 56.24 -3.64 1.35
CA MET A 1053 54.79 -3.39 1.45
C MET A 1053 53.96 -4.20 0.43
N LEU A 1054 54.46 -4.34 -0.81
CA LEU A 1054 53.81 -5.17 -1.84
C LEU A 1054 53.82 -6.64 -1.47
N ALA A 1055 54.92 -7.14 -0.88
CA ALA A 1055 55.01 -8.51 -0.40
C ALA A 1055 54.05 -8.77 0.78
N ASP A 1056 53.94 -7.84 1.72
CA ASP A 1056 52.99 -7.93 2.84
C ASP A 1056 51.54 -7.87 2.35
N MET A 1057 51.22 -6.98 1.40
CA MET A 1057 49.89 -6.91 0.82
C MET A 1057 49.51 -8.18 0.07
N ALA A 1058 50.45 -8.80 -0.66
CA ALA A 1058 50.23 -10.09 -1.30
C ALA A 1058 49.96 -11.19 -0.26
N LYS A 1059 50.68 -11.19 0.87
CA LYS A 1059 50.45 -12.15 1.95
C LYS A 1059 49.05 -12.02 2.59
N ASP A 1060 48.58 -10.79 2.76
CA ASP A 1060 47.25 -10.51 3.30
C ASP A 1060 46.12 -10.82 2.31
N SER A 1061 46.39 -10.68 1.00
CA SER A 1061 45.41 -10.82 -0.08
C SER A 1061 45.53 -12.16 -0.81
N LYS A 1062 45.32 -13.28 -0.11
CA LYS A 1062 45.51 -14.65 -0.66
C LYS A 1062 44.61 -15.01 -1.86
N GLU A 1063 43.51 -14.29 -2.01
CA GLU A 1063 42.54 -14.46 -3.09
C GLU A 1063 43.00 -13.83 -4.41
N VAL A 1064 43.97 -12.90 -4.37
CA VAL A 1064 44.44 -12.16 -5.54
C VAL A 1064 45.87 -12.54 -5.93
N GLN A 1065 46.11 -12.68 -7.23
CA GLN A 1065 47.42 -12.97 -7.82
C GLN A 1065 48.15 -11.69 -8.27
N PHE A 1066 49.46 -11.61 -8.04
CA PHE A 1066 50.28 -10.46 -8.39
C PHE A 1066 51.40 -10.83 -9.35
N PHE A 1067 51.57 -10.04 -10.40
CA PHE A 1067 52.67 -10.15 -11.36
C PHE A 1067 53.49 -8.87 -11.37
N PHE A 1068 54.76 -8.97 -10.99
CA PHE A 1068 55.69 -7.85 -10.97
C PHE A 1068 56.82 -8.10 -11.95
N PHE A 1069 56.93 -7.25 -12.97
CA PHE A 1069 58.00 -7.31 -13.96
C PHE A 1069 59.03 -6.24 -13.61
N THR A 1070 60.28 -6.62 -13.34
CA THR A 1070 61.35 -5.68 -12.98
C THR A 1070 62.67 -6.01 -13.67
N PRO A 1071 63.44 -5.01 -14.12
CA PRO A 1071 64.79 -5.25 -14.63
C PRO A 1071 65.83 -5.46 -13.52
N GLN A 1072 65.51 -5.10 -12.28
CA GLN A 1072 66.45 -5.10 -11.16
C GLN A 1072 66.34 -6.38 -10.31
N PRO A 1073 67.46 -6.90 -9.77
CA PRO A 1073 67.43 -8.08 -8.90
C PRO A 1073 66.74 -7.77 -7.55
N ILE A 1074 66.12 -8.79 -6.97
CA ILE A 1074 65.36 -8.72 -5.71
C ILE A 1074 66.12 -9.48 -4.61
N GLN A 1075 67.27 -8.94 -4.21
CA GLN A 1075 68.10 -9.54 -3.15
C GLN A 1075 67.57 -9.23 -1.74
N GLU A 1076 66.69 -8.24 -1.62
CA GLU A 1076 66.26 -7.63 -0.35
C GLU A 1076 65.08 -8.35 0.32
N LEU A 1077 64.38 -9.25 -0.38
CA LEU A 1077 63.16 -9.91 0.10
C LEU A 1077 63.40 -11.39 0.47
N LYS A 1078 62.69 -11.88 1.51
CA LYS A 1078 62.73 -13.30 1.93
C LYS A 1078 62.05 -14.19 0.88
N ARG A 1079 62.81 -15.12 0.28
CA ARG A 1079 62.39 -15.96 -0.87
C ARG A 1079 61.23 -16.93 -0.63
N ASP A 1080 60.78 -17.12 0.62
CA ASP A 1080 59.75 -18.12 0.92
C ASP A 1080 58.32 -17.67 0.58
N MET A 1081 58.11 -16.39 0.22
CA MET A 1081 56.76 -15.79 0.06
C MET A 1081 56.34 -15.51 -1.38
N PHE A 1082 57.20 -15.69 -2.38
CA PHE A 1082 56.91 -15.36 -3.79
C PHE A 1082 57.70 -16.25 -4.74
N GLU A 1083 57.18 -16.39 -5.96
CA GLU A 1083 57.81 -17.12 -7.05
C GLU A 1083 58.69 -16.17 -7.89
N VAL A 1084 59.88 -16.61 -8.30
CA VAL A 1084 60.79 -15.78 -9.11
C VAL A 1084 61.14 -16.46 -10.42
N PHE A 1085 60.84 -15.81 -11.54
CA PHE A 1085 61.24 -16.23 -12.88
C PHE A 1085 62.34 -15.32 -13.40
N THR A 1086 63.48 -15.88 -13.81
CA THR A 1086 64.59 -15.12 -14.39
C THR A 1086 64.66 -15.34 -15.90
N LEU A 1087 64.34 -14.32 -16.68
CA LEU A 1087 64.46 -14.31 -18.13
C LEU A 1087 65.88 -13.89 -18.56
N LYS A 1088 66.49 -14.69 -19.42
CA LYS A 1088 67.80 -14.38 -20.02
C LYS A 1088 67.66 -13.40 -21.18
N ARG A 1089 68.71 -12.61 -21.46
CA ARG A 1089 68.76 -11.73 -22.63
C ARG A 1089 68.69 -12.59 -23.90
N ILE A 1090 67.83 -12.20 -24.84
CA ILE A 1090 67.67 -12.90 -26.12
C ILE A 1090 68.70 -12.30 -27.08
N ALA A 1091 69.66 -13.11 -27.55
CA ALA A 1091 70.68 -12.65 -28.49
C ALA A 1091 70.07 -12.43 -29.88
N GLY A 1092 70.32 -11.26 -30.50
CA GLY A 1092 69.98 -11.00 -31.91
C GLY A 1092 69.17 -9.75 -32.25
N ILE A 1093 69.00 -8.77 -31.34
CA ILE A 1093 68.30 -7.50 -31.68
C ILE A 1093 69.22 -6.33 -31.35
N PHE A 1094 70.08 -5.94 -32.30
CA PHE A 1094 70.52 -4.57 -32.59
C PHE A 1094 71.35 -4.61 -33.88
N ASN A 1095 70.93 -3.86 -34.90
CA ASN A 1095 71.82 -3.42 -35.97
C ASN A 1095 72.83 -2.43 -35.36
N GLU A 1096 74.12 -2.63 -35.61
CA GLU A 1096 75.26 -1.92 -35.03
C GLU A 1096 75.50 -0.48 -35.55
N GLU A 1097 74.49 0.28 -36.02
CA GLU A 1097 74.76 1.56 -36.71
C GLU A 1097 74.34 2.86 -35.99
N GLN A 1098 73.90 2.87 -34.72
CA GLN A 1098 73.46 4.15 -34.09
C GLN A 1098 73.87 4.40 -32.63
N GLN A 1099 75.07 4.00 -32.21
CA GLN A 1099 75.64 4.44 -30.93
C GLN A 1099 77.13 4.80 -31.01
N GLU A 1100 77.50 5.67 -31.96
CA GLU A 1100 78.82 6.33 -31.94
C GLU A 1100 78.74 7.86 -31.79
N ASN A 1101 77.59 8.43 -31.43
CA ASN A 1101 77.50 9.86 -31.12
C ASN A 1101 76.67 10.09 -29.85
N GLN A 1102 77.39 10.22 -28.73
CA GLN A 1102 77.09 10.94 -27.47
C GLN A 1102 77.53 10.12 -26.24
N GLU A 1103 78.82 10.16 -25.95
CA GLU A 1103 79.33 10.26 -24.57
C GLU A 1103 79.71 11.71 -24.27
#